data_AF-A0A0L1J053-F1
#
_entry.id   AF-A0A0L1J053-F1
#
_cell.length_a   1.000
_cell.length_b   1.000
_cell.length_c   1.000
_cell.angle_alpha   90.00
_cell.angle_beta   90.00
_cell.angle_gamma   90.00
#
_symmetry.space_group_name_H-M   'P 1'
#
loop_
_entity.id
_entity.type
_entity.pdbx_description
1 polymer ?
#
loop_
_entity_poly.entity_id
_entity_poly.type
_entity_poly.pdbx_seq_one_letter_code
_entity_poly.pdbx_strand_id
1 'polypeptide(L)'
;MWKPVAVPFQNFQPLPNLPTTDEIRACTNVLWETQASKIVAVNHDIVVKYGGCISVAEGQALVYLERHAPEVPAPRLYAMYYDSKQLFLIMQRIPGVQLKSIWPSLEPSEKDDIVAKLQVVFDTMRKVECPWPDFFGGLGGGAVYHYLFYSQHGDQEFLGPFSGEPAFVAGLVGNYRALVERNKHPDYKARFYEKYLPRVLQGHRPTLTHGDAQQKNIMVVENTSRQNDQGGRSFDVVLVDWENSGWFPDFWEYFCASWPLTFDWSEDWSWRLQECVQVWPAEMAMMQLIDRDLAMWSCDIANCDQPSVRIYGECIICDRHLCATHLDQDYHKCPKWEDEELYDSAAQEAERKEITSLLNKINVDALLSRASHLREGLHCFLSRDLQYDRSTRSSVMGGMNYHIEIQFQDGVAWLARIRRSNATSPPLDLQRYIMCSEVATLQFLSKTNVPVPKVFDYNLDGGSVGVGYILLEKMTGKSLRWSLASGEQRKRVMSQLADIYVELQTHPFKQMGSLDQPGTNHIGPFARESLTDYLHSRMRPIGPFASPNDFLLACIQLTLDLIIRGECYATRAIDAFLIHRFLLDSVPTIFSRYVFDDGCFYLKHADDKGDHILVDDDYNITGIVDWEWAHTDSKSVAFNSPVLLLPVADFYRGVNEPGTDEHDFAQLLEDKGHHELAEIVRNGRIIHLFNFCCGYDLADWDGFVGLFQGLRRALNADGDLEWEAWKKKAMNDYKNDSQLNELLIRQAKRDLIEEHTPHYKPQHFYPVRLYEILNNRYQIAAKIGWGTSSTVWLARDLHQWRWLPPRYVAIKVNASNYASQESAEKEVRITEHTTKANPQHPGRNFVAALLDSFRVASPGGTHICMVFDVLCEPLRMLKRRFEGNTIPLGVLKPVSKLVLEGLRYLHTECHVIHTDLKSDNILLALRNPSILDSVAQDEMNNPSPRKQLDDRDIYLSRNYWGLTPNELGRSVITDFGLAVRGDGPPNSHPIQPEGYRAPEVCLGGDWSYSADICNLGVMLWDLFYGRGPFDTPPDFPGSGSADAAHLGQIISLLGPPPPDLLGRGKETSRYFDAQGQFKLPELVGKKDLVSMAKEIEDGDGMPEFVDLISRMLRWRPEDQITAEDLLSHPWLP
;
A
#
# COMPACT_ATOMS: atom_id res chain seq x y z
N MET A 1 5.96 -52.16 1.36
CA MET A 1 5.84 -51.03 2.29
C MET A 1 7.12 -50.21 2.17
N TRP A 2 7.01 -49.00 1.65
CA TRP A 2 8.13 -48.09 1.44
C TRP A 2 8.82 -47.80 2.77
N LYS A 3 10.15 -47.80 2.76
CA LYS A 3 10.97 -47.37 3.89
C LYS A 3 11.94 -46.29 3.37
N PRO A 4 11.92 -45.08 3.95
CA PRO A 4 12.84 -44.02 3.59
C PRO A 4 14.29 -44.51 3.63
N VAL A 5 15.10 -44.05 2.69
CA VAL A 5 16.53 -44.39 2.66
C VAL A 5 17.28 -43.63 3.75
N ALA A 6 18.24 -44.28 4.41
CA ALA A 6 19.10 -43.63 5.40
C ALA A 6 20.09 -42.67 4.72
N VAL A 7 20.49 -41.61 5.43
CA VAL A 7 21.57 -40.71 5.04
C VAL A 7 22.85 -41.14 5.77
N PRO A 8 23.99 -41.34 5.10
CA PRO A 8 24.23 -41.11 3.67
C PRO A 8 23.61 -42.18 2.76
N PHE A 9 23.12 -41.75 1.60
CA PHE A 9 22.58 -42.58 0.53
C PHE A 9 23.44 -42.44 -0.73
N GLN A 10 23.64 -43.56 -1.44
CA GLN A 10 24.25 -43.59 -2.76
C GLN A 10 23.50 -44.62 -3.61
N ASN A 11 23.18 -44.26 -4.86
CA ASN A 11 22.38 -45.09 -5.76
C ASN A 11 23.21 -46.23 -6.37
N PHE A 12 22.54 -47.29 -6.85
CA PHE A 12 23.20 -48.44 -7.48
C PHE A 12 23.61 -48.11 -8.93
N GLN A 13 24.78 -48.62 -9.36
CA GLN A 13 25.39 -48.31 -10.66
C GLN A 13 24.46 -48.60 -11.86
N PRO A 14 24.60 -47.85 -12.99
CA PRO A 14 25.69 -46.92 -13.31
C PRO A 14 25.52 -45.54 -12.68
N LEU A 15 26.62 -45.00 -12.15
CA LEU A 15 26.74 -43.63 -11.62
C LEU A 15 27.74 -42.87 -12.51
N PRO A 16 27.54 -41.56 -12.76
CA PRO A 16 28.61 -40.71 -13.28
C PRO A 16 29.72 -40.57 -12.24
N ASN A 17 30.88 -40.04 -12.64
CA ASN A 17 31.94 -39.67 -11.69
C ASN A 17 31.39 -38.58 -10.75
N LEU A 18 31.10 -38.95 -9.50
CA LEU A 18 30.52 -38.03 -8.51
C LEU A 18 31.58 -37.04 -8.03
N PRO A 19 31.26 -35.74 -7.97
CA PRO A 19 32.19 -34.73 -7.51
C PRO A 19 32.39 -34.80 -5.98
N THR A 20 33.58 -34.44 -5.55
CA THR A 20 33.91 -34.24 -4.13
C THR A 20 33.21 -32.99 -3.57
N THR A 21 33.02 -32.93 -2.26
CA THR A 21 32.40 -31.77 -1.61
C THR A 21 33.16 -30.47 -1.87
N ASP A 22 34.49 -30.53 -1.98
CA ASP A 22 35.32 -29.37 -2.30
C ASP A 22 35.12 -28.91 -3.75
N GLU A 23 35.01 -29.84 -4.71
CA GLU A 23 34.68 -29.52 -6.10
C GLU A 23 33.28 -28.91 -6.24
N ILE A 24 32.31 -29.42 -5.47
CA ILE A 24 30.95 -28.85 -5.41
C ILE A 24 31.00 -27.42 -4.89
N ARG A 25 31.69 -27.20 -3.76
CA ARG A 25 31.82 -25.86 -3.13
C ARG A 25 32.60 -24.87 -3.99
N ALA A 26 33.58 -25.35 -4.76
CA ALA A 26 34.37 -24.54 -5.69
C ALA A 26 33.67 -24.31 -7.03
N CYS A 27 32.53 -24.95 -7.29
CA CYS A 27 31.82 -24.82 -8.56
C CYS A 27 31.27 -23.40 -8.74
N THR A 28 31.70 -22.74 -9.82
CA THR A 28 31.27 -21.37 -10.16
C THR A 28 30.01 -21.32 -11.00
N ASN A 29 29.57 -22.45 -11.57
CA ASN A 29 28.37 -22.54 -12.40
C ASN A 29 27.12 -22.71 -11.50
N VAL A 30 26.73 -21.64 -10.85
CA VAL A 30 25.60 -21.58 -9.94
C VAL A 30 24.31 -21.39 -10.74
N LEU A 31 23.37 -22.34 -10.62
CA LEU A 31 22.05 -22.25 -11.25
C LEU A 31 21.05 -21.49 -10.37
N TRP A 32 21.20 -21.58 -9.04
CA TRP A 32 20.30 -20.96 -8.06
C TRP A 32 21.00 -20.87 -6.68
N GLU A 33 20.81 -19.79 -5.92
CA GLU A 33 21.44 -19.63 -4.60
C GLU A 33 20.54 -18.80 -3.66
N THR A 34 20.34 -19.30 -2.44
CA THR A 34 19.70 -18.62 -1.29
C THR A 34 20.57 -18.85 -0.05
N GLN A 35 20.29 -18.22 1.10
CA GLN A 35 21.05 -18.51 2.34
C GLN A 35 20.93 -19.94 2.83
N ALA A 36 19.83 -20.59 2.47
CA ALA A 36 19.42 -21.89 2.97
C ALA A 36 19.85 -23.04 2.05
N SER A 37 20.03 -22.76 0.75
CA SER A 37 20.24 -23.75 -0.31
C SER A 37 20.94 -23.16 -1.52
N LYS A 38 21.85 -23.92 -2.12
CA LYS A 38 22.55 -23.59 -3.37
C LYS A 38 22.39 -24.73 -4.37
N ILE A 39 22.20 -24.41 -5.64
CA ILE A 39 22.13 -25.35 -6.76
C ILE A 39 23.26 -25.03 -7.72
N VAL A 40 24.19 -25.96 -7.91
CA VAL A 40 25.34 -25.82 -8.82
C VAL A 40 25.32 -26.87 -9.92
N ALA A 41 25.57 -26.46 -11.16
CA ALA A 41 25.76 -27.35 -12.29
C ALA A 41 27.23 -27.70 -12.43
N VAL A 42 27.63 -28.81 -11.82
CA VAL A 42 29.03 -29.25 -11.78
C VAL A 42 29.53 -29.61 -13.18
N ASN A 43 28.71 -30.30 -13.97
CA ASN A 43 29.01 -30.64 -15.36
C ASN A 43 27.71 -30.87 -16.14
N HIS A 44 27.80 -31.45 -17.35
CA HIS A 44 26.63 -31.70 -18.20
C HIS A 44 25.65 -32.72 -17.61
N ASP A 45 26.10 -33.62 -16.72
CA ASP A 45 25.33 -34.74 -16.19
C ASP A 45 24.89 -34.55 -14.73
N ILE A 46 25.54 -33.65 -13.99
CA ILE A 46 25.40 -33.51 -12.53
C ILE A 46 25.01 -32.08 -12.14
N VAL A 47 23.93 -32.00 -11.36
CA VAL A 47 23.55 -30.82 -10.59
C VAL A 47 23.54 -31.19 -9.11
N VAL A 48 23.96 -30.27 -8.24
CA VAL A 48 23.98 -30.49 -6.80
C VAL A 48 23.21 -29.41 -6.09
N LYS A 49 22.20 -29.79 -5.31
CA LYS A 49 21.45 -28.92 -4.39
C LYS A 49 21.97 -29.15 -2.97
N TYR A 50 22.54 -28.13 -2.32
CA TYR A 50 23.15 -28.27 -0.98
C TYR A 50 23.00 -27.04 -0.07
N GLY A 51 22.91 -27.22 1.25
CA GLY A 51 22.63 -26.12 2.18
C GLY A 51 22.06 -26.54 3.55
N GLY A 52 21.87 -25.55 4.44
CA GLY A 52 21.50 -25.75 5.86
C GLY A 52 20.00 -25.93 6.12
N CYS A 53 19.13 -25.46 5.22
CA CYS A 53 17.68 -25.64 5.36
C CYS A 53 17.10 -26.58 4.29
N ILE A 54 17.95 -27.35 3.61
CA ILE A 54 17.49 -28.38 2.70
C ILE A 54 17.02 -29.59 3.51
N SER A 55 15.78 -29.99 3.26
CA SER A 55 15.20 -31.20 3.83
C SER A 55 15.62 -32.45 3.03
N VAL A 56 15.72 -33.58 3.72
CA VAL A 56 15.86 -34.89 3.06
C VAL A 56 14.64 -35.25 2.21
N ALA A 57 13.52 -34.52 2.34
CA ALA A 57 12.26 -34.77 1.65
C ALA A 57 12.42 -34.92 0.13
N GLU A 58 13.12 -33.99 -0.54
CA GLU A 58 13.34 -34.07 -1.98
C GLU A 58 14.12 -35.33 -2.38
N GLY A 59 15.20 -35.64 -1.64
CA GLY A 59 15.98 -36.85 -1.87
C GLY A 59 15.15 -38.13 -1.69
N GLN A 60 14.28 -38.18 -0.67
CA GLN A 60 13.36 -39.31 -0.48
C GLN A 60 12.35 -39.41 -1.61
N ALA A 61 11.82 -38.27 -2.09
CA ALA A 61 10.87 -38.24 -3.20
C ALA A 61 11.47 -38.79 -4.49
N LEU A 62 12.68 -38.34 -4.87
CA LEU A 62 13.35 -38.81 -6.08
C LEU A 62 13.64 -40.32 -6.04
N VAL A 63 14.06 -40.86 -4.88
CA VAL A 63 14.29 -42.31 -4.71
C VAL A 63 12.98 -43.09 -4.74
N TYR A 64 11.90 -42.53 -4.19
CA TYR A 64 10.58 -43.15 -4.25
C TYR A 64 10.08 -43.25 -5.70
N LEU A 65 10.14 -42.14 -6.44
CA LEU A 65 9.75 -42.09 -7.86
C LEU A 65 10.53 -43.10 -8.68
N GLU A 66 11.85 -43.15 -8.56
CA GLU A 66 12.69 -44.11 -9.31
C GLU A 66 12.31 -45.58 -9.06
N ARG A 67 11.88 -45.93 -7.84
CA ARG A 67 11.58 -47.32 -7.46
C ARG A 67 10.14 -47.74 -7.66
N HIS A 68 9.20 -46.80 -7.56
CA HIS A 68 7.77 -47.09 -7.45
C HIS A 68 6.91 -46.38 -8.49
N ALA A 69 7.43 -45.35 -9.15
CA ALA A 69 6.77 -44.63 -10.23
C ALA A 69 7.79 -44.18 -11.31
N PRO A 70 8.59 -45.09 -11.89
CA PRO A 70 9.67 -44.74 -12.81
C PRO A 70 9.18 -44.10 -14.11
N GLU A 71 7.89 -44.19 -14.40
CA GLU A 71 7.24 -43.52 -15.53
C GLU A 71 7.04 -42.01 -15.30
N VAL A 72 7.14 -41.53 -14.06
CA VAL A 72 7.08 -40.09 -13.73
C VAL A 72 8.46 -39.47 -14.00
N PRO A 73 8.59 -38.56 -14.98
CA PRO A 73 9.89 -37.97 -15.31
C PRO A 73 10.37 -37.02 -14.20
N ALA A 74 11.44 -37.42 -13.51
CA ALA A 74 12.10 -36.64 -12.47
C ALA A 74 13.63 -36.87 -12.51
N PRO A 75 14.44 -35.95 -11.96
CA PRO A 75 15.89 -36.14 -11.86
C PRO A 75 16.25 -37.39 -11.06
N ARG A 76 17.19 -38.19 -11.56
CA ARG A 76 17.74 -39.30 -10.79
C ARG A 76 18.62 -38.79 -9.66
N LEU A 77 18.38 -39.22 -8.41
CA LEU A 77 19.27 -38.94 -7.28
C LEU A 77 20.46 -39.91 -7.29
N TYR A 78 21.69 -39.38 -7.35
CA TYR A 78 22.91 -40.17 -7.34
C TYR A 78 23.45 -40.39 -5.92
N ALA A 79 23.45 -39.35 -5.09
CA ALA A 79 23.89 -39.43 -3.70
C ALA A 79 23.22 -38.36 -2.84
N MET A 80 23.06 -38.66 -1.55
CA MET A 80 22.56 -37.73 -0.54
C MET A 80 23.33 -37.92 0.77
N TYR A 81 23.98 -36.88 1.29
CA TYR A 81 24.78 -36.98 2.52
C TYR A 81 24.88 -35.64 3.25
N TYR A 82 25.24 -35.69 4.54
CA TYR A 82 25.56 -34.49 5.32
C TYR A 82 27.06 -34.23 5.29
N ASP A 83 27.43 -32.96 5.11
CA ASP A 83 28.76 -32.47 5.45
C ASP A 83 28.64 -31.17 6.25
N SER A 84 29.30 -31.10 7.40
CA SER A 84 29.29 -29.92 8.29
C SER A 84 27.88 -29.38 8.61
N LYS A 85 26.91 -30.29 8.85
CA LYS A 85 25.46 -30.02 9.08
C LYS A 85 24.67 -29.52 7.85
N GLN A 86 25.29 -29.36 6.68
CA GLN A 86 24.59 -29.08 5.43
C GLN A 86 24.24 -30.38 4.72
N LEU A 87 23.04 -30.48 4.18
CA LEU A 87 22.62 -31.61 3.35
C LEU A 87 23.05 -31.36 1.91
N PHE A 88 23.60 -32.38 1.25
CA PHE A 88 23.96 -32.36 -0.17
C PHE A 88 23.10 -33.39 -0.92
N LEU A 89 22.44 -32.96 -1.99
CA LEU A 89 21.70 -33.78 -2.94
C LEU A 89 22.41 -33.72 -4.30
N ILE A 90 23.10 -34.80 -4.67
CA ILE A 90 23.75 -34.93 -5.97
C ILE A 90 22.77 -35.66 -6.90
N MET A 91 22.34 -34.99 -7.97
CA MET A 91 21.31 -35.49 -8.86
C MET A 91 21.61 -35.23 -10.34
N GLN A 92 20.84 -35.88 -11.20
CA GLN A 92 20.93 -35.75 -12.65
C GLN A 92 20.60 -34.32 -13.10
N ARG A 93 21.47 -33.75 -13.92
CA ARG A 93 21.19 -32.48 -14.60
C ARG A 93 20.28 -32.72 -15.80
N ILE A 94 19.16 -32.02 -15.88
CA ILE A 94 18.26 -32.06 -17.05
C ILE A 94 18.78 -31.05 -18.09
N PRO A 95 19.03 -31.46 -19.35
CA PRO A 95 19.65 -30.61 -20.38
C PRO A 95 18.64 -29.65 -21.07
N GLY A 96 17.55 -29.29 -20.39
CA GLY A 96 16.46 -28.48 -20.93
C GLY A 96 16.46 -27.03 -20.44
N VAL A 97 15.40 -26.31 -20.79
CA VAL A 97 15.08 -24.98 -20.24
C VAL A 97 13.80 -25.04 -19.41
N GLN A 98 13.58 -24.05 -18.54
CA GLN A 98 12.33 -23.96 -17.78
C GLN A 98 11.18 -23.61 -18.72
N LEU A 99 10.02 -24.23 -18.53
CA LEU A 99 8.83 -23.99 -19.36
C LEU A 99 8.44 -22.51 -19.36
N LYS A 100 8.56 -21.85 -18.20
CA LYS A 100 8.26 -20.42 -18.02
C LYS A 100 8.99 -19.52 -19.03
N SER A 101 10.24 -19.82 -19.37
CA SER A 101 11.03 -18.92 -20.23
C SER A 101 10.67 -19.02 -21.71
N ILE A 102 10.02 -20.11 -22.14
CA ILE A 102 9.68 -20.34 -23.55
C ILE A 102 8.18 -20.37 -23.82
N TRP A 103 7.32 -20.53 -22.81
CA TRP A 103 5.87 -20.67 -22.97
C TRP A 103 5.23 -19.62 -23.90
N PRO A 104 5.56 -18.31 -23.80
CA PRO A 104 4.98 -17.30 -24.69
C PRO A 104 5.40 -17.43 -26.15
N SER A 105 6.52 -18.11 -26.42
CA SER A 105 7.10 -18.30 -27.75
C SER A 105 6.68 -19.60 -28.44
N LEU A 106 5.98 -20.49 -27.74
CA LEU A 106 5.54 -21.78 -28.27
C LEU A 106 4.32 -21.63 -29.18
N GLU A 107 4.32 -22.39 -30.28
CA GLU A 107 3.13 -22.52 -31.13
C GLU A 107 2.02 -23.31 -30.41
N PRO A 108 0.74 -23.11 -30.75
CA PRO A 108 -0.36 -23.85 -30.14
C PRO A 108 -0.18 -25.38 -30.19
N SER A 109 0.34 -25.92 -31.29
CA SER A 109 0.60 -27.36 -31.43
C SER A 109 1.70 -27.88 -30.49
N GLU A 110 2.66 -27.04 -30.15
CA GLU A 110 3.75 -27.34 -29.21
C GLU A 110 3.25 -27.28 -27.77
N LYS A 111 2.38 -26.31 -27.45
CA LYS A 111 1.68 -26.25 -26.16
C LYS A 111 0.77 -27.46 -25.96
N ASP A 112 0.03 -27.88 -27.00
CA ASP A 112 -0.80 -29.09 -26.98
C ASP A 112 0.05 -30.34 -26.67
N ASP A 113 1.21 -30.51 -27.32
CA ASP A 113 2.15 -31.62 -27.08
C ASP A 113 2.64 -31.66 -25.62
N ILE A 114 3.04 -30.50 -25.08
CA ILE A 114 3.53 -30.40 -23.69
C ILE A 114 2.40 -30.70 -22.70
N VAL A 115 1.20 -30.15 -22.90
CA VAL A 115 0.04 -30.36 -22.03
C VAL A 115 -0.39 -31.83 -22.04
N ALA A 116 -0.41 -32.49 -23.21
CA ALA A 116 -0.72 -33.91 -23.32
C ALA A 116 0.27 -34.77 -22.54
N LYS A 117 1.57 -34.44 -22.57
CA LYS A 117 2.60 -35.15 -21.79
C LYS A 117 2.45 -34.90 -20.29
N LEU A 118 2.21 -33.66 -19.87
CA LEU A 118 1.94 -33.33 -18.46
C LEU A 118 0.70 -34.06 -17.93
N GLN A 119 -0.34 -34.20 -18.75
CA GLN A 119 -1.53 -34.98 -18.39
C GLN A 119 -1.17 -36.44 -18.08
N VAL A 120 -0.36 -37.08 -18.94
CA VAL A 120 0.12 -38.45 -18.70
C VAL A 120 0.94 -38.55 -17.41
N VAL A 121 1.79 -37.56 -17.13
CA VAL A 121 2.59 -37.51 -15.90
C VAL A 121 1.70 -37.43 -14.65
N PHE A 122 0.77 -36.47 -14.59
CA PHE A 122 -0.14 -36.33 -13.45
C PHE A 122 -1.08 -37.53 -13.29
N ASP A 123 -1.58 -38.10 -14.38
CA ASP A 123 -2.41 -39.31 -14.34
C ASP A 123 -1.64 -40.53 -13.84
N THR A 124 -0.33 -40.60 -14.13
CA THR A 124 0.55 -41.64 -13.60
C THR A 124 0.75 -41.44 -12.10
N MET A 125 1.06 -40.22 -11.65
CA MET A 125 1.19 -39.90 -10.22
C MET A 125 -0.07 -40.28 -9.43
N ARG A 126 -1.27 -39.98 -9.96
CA ARG A 126 -2.56 -40.30 -9.34
C ARG A 126 -2.88 -41.79 -9.20
N LYS A 127 -2.23 -42.65 -9.98
CA LYS A 127 -2.38 -44.11 -9.94
C LYS A 127 -1.47 -44.77 -8.91
N VAL A 128 -0.45 -44.05 -8.42
CA VAL A 128 0.46 -44.60 -7.42
C VAL A 128 -0.29 -44.74 -6.09
N GLU A 129 -0.35 -45.95 -5.55
CA GLU A 129 -0.99 -46.20 -4.26
C GLU A 129 -0.10 -45.74 -3.11
N CYS A 130 -0.69 -45.07 -2.11
CA CYS A 130 0.00 -44.68 -0.90
C CYS A 130 0.51 -45.93 -0.14
N PRO A 131 1.81 -46.02 0.20
CA PRO A 131 2.37 -47.13 0.95
C PRO A 131 1.79 -47.29 2.37
N TRP A 132 1.13 -46.24 2.87
CA TRP A 132 0.49 -46.17 4.18
C TRP A 132 -1.00 -45.86 4.00
N PRO A 133 -1.91 -46.81 4.30
CA PRO A 133 -3.34 -46.55 4.14
C PRO A 133 -3.78 -45.33 4.96
N ASP A 134 -4.57 -44.46 4.32
CA ASP A 134 -5.19 -43.28 4.97
C ASP A 134 -4.18 -42.30 5.61
N PHE A 135 -3.02 -42.09 4.95
CA PHE A 135 -1.92 -41.25 5.43
C PHE A 135 -1.81 -39.95 4.63
N PHE A 136 -1.75 -38.81 5.32
CA PHE A 136 -1.43 -37.50 4.74
C PHE A 136 -0.15 -36.94 5.35
N GLY A 137 0.84 -36.66 4.52
CA GLY A 137 2.18 -36.27 4.98
C GLY A 137 3.24 -36.39 3.88
N GLY A 138 4.49 -36.10 4.24
CA GLY A 138 5.60 -36.20 3.30
C GLY A 138 5.86 -37.63 2.84
N LEU A 139 6.50 -37.79 1.68
CA LEU A 139 6.88 -39.08 1.09
C LEU A 139 7.79 -39.94 2.00
N GLY A 140 8.51 -39.30 2.92
CA GLY A 140 9.30 -39.97 3.96
C GLY A 140 8.49 -40.58 5.11
N GLY A 141 7.16 -40.47 5.12
CA GLY A 141 6.32 -40.91 6.24
C GLY A 141 6.28 -39.92 7.41
N GLY A 142 6.71 -38.68 7.18
CA GLY A 142 6.79 -37.60 8.17
C GLY A 142 5.70 -36.52 7.98
N ALA A 143 5.90 -35.37 8.61
CA ALA A 143 4.99 -34.22 8.60
C ALA A 143 4.63 -33.70 7.19
N VAL A 144 3.62 -32.84 7.12
CA VAL A 144 3.19 -32.18 5.89
C VAL A 144 4.15 -31.02 5.58
N TYR A 145 5.03 -31.20 4.59
CA TYR A 145 6.01 -30.20 4.16
C TYR A 145 5.36 -29.11 3.28
N HIS A 146 4.45 -28.33 3.87
CA HIS A 146 3.80 -27.19 3.23
C HIS A 146 3.57 -26.07 4.24
N TYR A 147 3.69 -24.81 3.82
CA TYR A 147 3.68 -23.66 4.74
C TYR A 147 2.38 -23.52 5.55
N LEU A 148 1.24 -23.90 5.00
CA LEU A 148 -0.04 -23.94 5.73
C LEU A 148 -0.04 -24.86 6.96
N PHE A 149 0.89 -25.81 7.01
CA PHE A 149 1.11 -26.73 8.13
C PHE A 149 2.36 -26.40 8.93
N TYR A 150 2.98 -25.24 8.72
CA TYR A 150 4.04 -24.76 9.59
C TYR A 150 3.43 -24.28 10.92
N SER A 151 3.83 -24.92 12.03
CA SER A 151 3.16 -24.75 13.32
C SER A 151 3.16 -23.31 13.83
N GLN A 152 1.97 -22.83 14.19
CA GLN A 152 1.75 -21.51 14.79
C GLN A 152 1.84 -21.54 16.33
N HIS A 153 2.06 -22.72 16.94
CA HIS A 153 2.23 -22.91 18.38
C HIS A 153 3.64 -22.56 18.90
N GLY A 154 4.58 -22.20 18.02
CA GLY A 154 5.89 -21.65 18.38
C GLY A 154 7.03 -22.66 18.52
N ASP A 155 6.80 -23.93 18.16
CA ASP A 155 7.76 -25.04 18.16
C ASP A 155 8.54 -25.19 16.84
N GLN A 156 8.22 -24.40 15.81
CA GLN A 156 8.93 -24.35 14.51
C GLN A 156 8.96 -25.67 13.72
N GLU A 157 8.03 -26.59 14.00
CA GLU A 157 7.90 -27.86 13.27
C GLU A 157 6.76 -27.83 12.24
N PHE A 158 6.87 -28.65 11.20
CA PHE A 158 5.74 -28.93 10.32
C PHE A 158 4.78 -29.90 11.03
N LEU A 159 3.49 -29.61 10.96
CA LEU A 159 2.43 -30.42 11.56
C LEU A 159 2.20 -31.72 10.77
N GLY A 160 1.76 -32.76 11.48
CA GLY A 160 1.52 -34.10 10.95
C GLY A 160 2.66 -35.08 11.27
N PRO A 161 2.69 -36.27 10.64
CA PRO A 161 1.74 -36.76 9.65
C PRO A 161 0.33 -36.93 10.23
N PHE A 162 -0.67 -36.97 9.35
CA PHE A 162 -2.06 -37.16 9.72
C PHE A 162 -2.56 -38.52 9.21
N SER A 163 -3.34 -39.21 10.04
CA SER A 163 -4.08 -40.40 9.62
C SER A 163 -5.55 -40.02 9.45
N GLY A 164 -6.05 -40.10 8.22
CA GLY A 164 -7.38 -39.64 7.85
C GLY A 164 -7.41 -38.20 7.34
N GLU A 165 -8.19 -37.99 6.27
CA GLU A 165 -8.50 -36.65 5.74
C GLU A 165 -9.10 -35.73 6.82
N PRO A 166 -10.00 -36.18 7.72
CA PRO A 166 -10.48 -35.34 8.81
C PRO A 166 -9.37 -34.83 9.74
N ALA A 167 -8.32 -35.63 9.98
CA ALA A 167 -7.20 -35.22 10.81
C ALA A 167 -6.31 -34.21 10.08
N PHE A 168 -6.11 -34.37 8.77
CA PHE A 168 -5.40 -33.41 7.94
C PHE A 168 -6.11 -32.04 7.95
N VAL A 169 -7.43 -32.03 7.71
CA VAL A 169 -8.22 -30.78 7.74
C VAL A 169 -8.24 -30.18 9.15
N ALA A 170 -8.37 -31.01 10.20
CA ALA A 170 -8.29 -30.53 11.58
C ALA A 170 -6.92 -29.94 11.91
N GLY A 171 -5.83 -30.49 11.37
CA GLY A 171 -4.48 -29.93 11.48
C GLY A 171 -4.39 -28.53 10.87
N LEU A 172 -4.94 -28.34 9.66
CA LEU A 172 -4.98 -27.04 8.99
C LEU A 172 -5.78 -25.99 9.79
N VAL A 173 -6.98 -26.37 10.26
CA VAL A 173 -7.84 -25.48 11.05
C VAL A 173 -7.25 -25.20 12.43
N GLY A 174 -6.67 -26.21 13.08
CA GLY A 174 -5.99 -26.09 14.36
C GLY A 174 -4.81 -25.12 14.28
N ASN A 175 -4.05 -25.18 13.19
CA ASN A 175 -2.95 -24.25 12.96
C ASN A 175 -3.43 -22.80 12.78
N TYR A 176 -4.53 -22.60 12.04
CA TYR A 176 -5.17 -21.29 11.93
C TYR A 176 -5.75 -20.80 13.27
N ARG A 177 -6.35 -21.69 14.07
CA ARG A 177 -6.81 -21.36 15.42
C ARG A 177 -5.65 -20.94 16.32
N ALA A 178 -4.53 -21.66 16.27
CA ALA A 178 -3.34 -21.32 17.02
C ALA A 178 -2.82 -19.92 16.66
N LEU A 179 -2.89 -19.54 15.38
CA LEU A 179 -2.62 -18.17 14.94
C LEU A 179 -3.61 -17.16 15.55
N VAL A 180 -4.91 -17.43 15.46
CA VAL A 180 -5.98 -16.57 16.02
C VAL A 180 -5.80 -16.39 17.53
N GLU A 181 -5.49 -17.45 18.27
CA GLU A 181 -5.27 -17.45 19.71
C GLU A 181 -3.99 -16.69 20.09
N ARG A 182 -2.89 -16.96 19.39
CA ARG A 182 -1.62 -16.24 19.57
C ARG A 182 -1.79 -14.74 19.39
N ASN A 183 -2.62 -14.34 18.43
CA ASN A 183 -2.91 -12.94 18.11
C ASN A 183 -4.10 -12.37 18.90
N LYS A 184 -4.72 -13.15 19.81
CA LYS A 184 -5.88 -12.74 20.63
C LYS A 184 -7.09 -12.26 19.81
N HIS A 185 -7.24 -12.75 18.58
CA HIS A 185 -8.37 -12.43 17.71
C HIS A 185 -9.64 -13.16 18.18
N PRO A 186 -10.85 -12.61 17.93
CA PRO A 186 -12.09 -13.34 18.13
C PRO A 186 -12.15 -14.60 17.24
N ASP A 187 -12.53 -15.73 17.83
CA ASP A 187 -12.44 -17.05 17.18
C ASP A 187 -13.58 -17.36 16.18
N TYR A 188 -14.39 -16.37 15.78
CA TYR A 188 -15.56 -16.60 14.92
C TYR A 188 -15.20 -17.25 13.58
N LYS A 189 -14.11 -16.79 12.95
CA LYS A 189 -13.62 -17.32 11.67
C LYS A 189 -12.95 -18.69 11.82
N ALA A 190 -12.24 -18.91 12.94
CA ALA A 190 -11.76 -20.23 13.31
C ALA A 190 -12.93 -21.21 13.50
N ARG A 191 -13.99 -20.83 14.21
CA ARG A 191 -15.23 -21.62 14.36
C ARG A 191 -15.96 -21.86 13.04
N PHE A 192 -15.92 -20.88 12.13
CA PHE A 192 -16.43 -21.05 10.77
C PHE A 192 -15.66 -22.14 10.03
N TYR A 193 -14.32 -22.08 10.03
CA TYR A 193 -13.49 -23.10 9.40
C TYR A 193 -13.67 -24.47 10.05
N GLU A 194 -13.73 -24.57 11.38
CA GLU A 194 -14.03 -25.83 12.08
C GLU A 194 -15.36 -26.45 11.64
N LYS A 195 -16.37 -25.62 11.40
CA LYS A 195 -17.71 -26.09 11.06
C LYS A 195 -17.86 -26.50 9.59
N TYR A 196 -17.23 -25.77 8.68
CA TYR A 196 -17.51 -25.88 7.24
C TYR A 196 -16.35 -26.41 6.42
N LEU A 197 -15.10 -26.19 6.82
CA LEU A 197 -13.94 -26.66 6.06
C LEU A 197 -13.92 -28.20 5.95
N PRO A 198 -14.20 -28.99 7.01
CA PRO A 198 -14.33 -30.44 6.89
C PRO A 198 -15.47 -30.92 5.99
N ARG A 199 -16.45 -30.06 5.65
CA ARG A 199 -17.55 -30.41 4.74
C ARG A 199 -17.21 -30.14 3.28
N VAL A 200 -16.38 -29.13 3.03
CA VAL A 200 -15.96 -28.76 1.67
C VAL A 200 -14.78 -29.62 1.24
N LEU A 201 -13.80 -29.81 2.12
CA LEU A 201 -12.58 -30.56 1.83
C LEU A 201 -12.72 -32.07 2.12
N GLN A 202 -13.92 -32.64 2.00
CA GLN A 202 -14.15 -34.07 2.26
C GLN A 202 -14.17 -34.89 0.96
N GLY A 203 -13.82 -36.18 1.08
CA GLY A 203 -13.96 -37.17 0.01
C GLY A 203 -12.72 -37.32 -0.87
N HIS A 204 -11.59 -36.75 -0.46
CA HIS A 204 -10.32 -36.83 -1.16
C HIS A 204 -9.43 -37.91 -0.53
N ARG A 205 -8.79 -38.72 -1.38
CA ARG A 205 -7.84 -39.74 -0.93
C ARG A 205 -6.43 -39.16 -0.84
N PRO A 206 -5.52 -39.81 -0.11
CA PRO A 206 -4.10 -39.49 -0.24
C PRO A 206 -3.59 -39.81 -1.64
N THR A 207 -3.17 -38.77 -2.35
CA THR A 207 -2.64 -38.85 -3.71
C THR A 207 -1.23 -38.30 -3.74
N LEU A 208 -0.38 -38.89 -4.58
CA LEU A 208 0.97 -38.41 -4.81
C LEU A 208 0.92 -37.06 -5.52
N THR A 209 1.40 -36.00 -4.86
CA THR A 209 1.42 -34.64 -5.39
C THR A 209 2.84 -34.08 -5.39
N HIS A 210 3.16 -33.23 -6.38
CA HIS A 210 4.41 -32.48 -6.43
C HIS A 210 4.43 -31.35 -5.39
N GLY A 211 3.31 -30.65 -5.22
CA GLY A 211 3.16 -29.59 -4.21
C GLY A 211 3.80 -28.24 -4.59
N ASP A 212 4.36 -28.11 -5.80
CA ASP A 212 4.84 -26.84 -6.41
C ASP A 212 4.98 -26.98 -7.94
N ALA A 213 3.99 -27.56 -8.62
CA ALA A 213 4.03 -27.85 -10.07
C ALA A 213 3.80 -26.61 -10.96
N GLN A 214 4.58 -25.55 -10.74
CA GLN A 214 4.55 -24.29 -11.50
C GLN A 214 5.46 -24.37 -12.75
N GLN A 215 5.24 -23.51 -13.76
CA GLN A 215 6.05 -23.49 -15.00
C GLN A 215 7.57 -23.36 -14.77
N LYS A 216 8.01 -22.74 -13.67
CA LYS A 216 9.42 -22.62 -13.26
C LYS A 216 10.07 -23.99 -12.91
N ASN A 217 9.25 -24.95 -12.49
CA ASN A 217 9.65 -26.28 -12.01
C ASN A 217 9.37 -27.38 -13.05
N ILE A 218 9.02 -26.99 -14.27
CA ILE A 218 8.84 -27.89 -15.41
C ILE A 218 9.98 -27.62 -16.39
N MET A 219 10.86 -28.60 -16.56
CA MET A 219 11.94 -28.55 -17.55
C MET A 219 11.46 -29.16 -18.86
N VAL A 220 11.75 -28.49 -19.97
CA VAL A 220 11.43 -28.95 -21.32
C VAL A 220 12.69 -29.14 -22.16
N VAL A 221 12.77 -30.28 -22.84
CA VAL A 221 13.88 -30.68 -23.69
C VAL A 221 13.35 -30.91 -25.10
N GLU A 222 13.86 -30.18 -26.09
CA GLU A 222 13.45 -30.39 -27.48
C GLU A 222 13.90 -31.77 -27.99
N ASN A 223 12.95 -32.54 -28.52
CA ASN A 223 13.21 -33.85 -29.10
C ASN A 223 13.48 -33.71 -30.61
N THR A 224 14.76 -33.72 -30.98
CA THR A 224 15.17 -33.56 -32.39
C THR A 224 14.91 -34.80 -33.26
N SER A 225 14.49 -35.92 -32.66
CA SER A 225 14.26 -37.20 -33.34
C SER A 225 12.77 -37.52 -33.59
N ARG A 226 11.85 -36.76 -32.96
CA ARG A 226 10.41 -36.96 -33.03
C ARG A 226 9.71 -35.63 -33.26
N GLN A 227 8.74 -35.61 -34.16
CA GLN A 227 7.84 -34.47 -34.34
C GLN A 227 6.58 -34.67 -33.49
N ASN A 228 5.91 -33.57 -33.16
CA ASN A 228 4.59 -33.64 -32.54
C ASN A 228 3.56 -34.21 -33.55
N ASP A 229 2.35 -34.53 -33.09
CA ASP A 229 1.29 -35.13 -33.92
C ASP A 229 0.87 -34.26 -35.13
N GLN A 230 1.24 -32.97 -35.13
CA GLN A 230 0.97 -32.00 -36.19
C GLN A 230 2.21 -31.67 -37.05
N GLY A 231 3.32 -32.40 -36.88
CA GLY A 231 4.56 -32.23 -37.66
C GLY A 231 5.50 -31.12 -37.19
N GLY A 232 5.19 -30.46 -36.06
CA GLY A 232 6.01 -29.42 -35.42
C GLY A 232 7.04 -29.97 -34.43
N ARG A 233 7.71 -29.08 -33.69
CA ARG A 233 8.67 -29.48 -32.64
C ARG A 233 7.94 -30.21 -31.50
N SER A 234 8.61 -31.18 -30.89
CA SER A 234 8.09 -31.93 -29.74
C SER A 234 9.05 -31.78 -28.56
N PHE A 235 8.50 -31.69 -27.34
CA PHE A 235 9.29 -31.44 -26.13
C PHE A 235 9.07 -32.53 -25.08
N ASP A 236 10.14 -33.13 -24.56
CA ASP A 236 10.06 -34.00 -23.41
C ASP A 236 9.97 -33.15 -22.13
N VAL A 237 9.11 -33.55 -21.18
CA VAL A 237 8.84 -32.81 -19.93
C VAL A 237 9.46 -33.53 -18.73
N VAL A 238 10.09 -32.79 -17.83
CA VAL A 238 10.65 -33.31 -16.57
C VAL A 238 10.28 -32.39 -15.41
N LEU A 239 9.67 -32.94 -14.36
CA LEU A 239 9.34 -32.18 -13.14
C LEU A 239 10.56 -32.13 -12.21
N VAL A 240 10.89 -30.95 -11.70
CA VAL A 240 12.04 -30.71 -10.82
C VAL A 240 11.60 -29.99 -9.55
N ASP A 241 12.44 -30.00 -8.51
CA ASP A 241 12.17 -29.36 -7.21
C ASP A 241 11.06 -30.03 -6.40
N TRP A 242 11.27 -31.31 -6.07
CA TRP A 242 10.29 -32.18 -5.39
C TRP A 242 10.25 -31.98 -3.87
N GLU A 243 10.74 -30.86 -3.34
CA GLU A 243 10.89 -30.66 -1.88
C GLU A 243 9.58 -30.58 -1.10
N ASN A 244 8.51 -30.11 -1.75
CA ASN A 244 7.16 -29.97 -1.17
C ASN A 244 6.26 -31.17 -1.50
N SER A 245 6.81 -32.26 -2.03
CA SER A 245 6.03 -33.41 -2.47
C SER A 245 5.57 -34.29 -1.32
N GLY A 246 4.42 -34.94 -1.50
CA GLY A 246 3.77 -35.68 -0.43
C GLY A 246 2.53 -36.44 -0.88
N TRP A 247 1.90 -37.06 0.12
CA TRP A 247 0.58 -37.68 0.02
C TRP A 247 -0.46 -36.66 0.50
N PHE A 248 -1.04 -35.91 -0.43
CA PHE A 248 -2.00 -34.83 -0.15
C PHE A 248 -3.35 -35.10 -0.84
N PRO A 249 -4.42 -34.36 -0.49
CA PRO A 249 -5.71 -34.48 -1.18
C PRO A 249 -5.62 -34.24 -2.70
N ASP A 250 -6.50 -34.88 -3.47
CA ASP A 250 -6.52 -34.81 -4.94
C ASP A 250 -6.61 -33.37 -5.50
N PHE A 251 -7.22 -32.44 -4.76
CA PHE A 251 -7.32 -31.02 -5.15
C PHE A 251 -6.03 -30.22 -4.97
N TRP A 252 -5.07 -30.73 -4.21
CA TRP A 252 -3.90 -29.98 -3.73
C TRP A 252 -2.97 -29.52 -4.86
N GLU A 253 -2.83 -30.33 -5.91
CA GLU A 253 -1.96 -30.00 -7.04
C GLU A 253 -2.43 -28.75 -7.78
N TYR A 254 -3.74 -28.63 -8.03
CA TYR A 254 -4.29 -27.45 -8.70
C TYR A 254 -4.22 -26.21 -7.82
N PHE A 255 -4.37 -26.36 -6.50
CA PHE A 255 -4.19 -25.28 -5.53
C PHE A 255 -2.78 -24.68 -5.61
N CYS A 256 -1.74 -25.52 -5.49
CA CYS A 256 -0.35 -25.06 -5.54
C CYS A 256 0.03 -24.47 -6.89
N ALA A 257 -0.50 -25.03 -7.99
CA ALA A 257 -0.22 -24.56 -9.35
C ALA A 257 -0.96 -23.27 -9.73
N SER A 258 -2.03 -22.89 -9.02
CA SER A 258 -2.85 -21.68 -9.27
C SER A 258 -2.51 -20.48 -8.39
N TRP A 259 -1.27 -20.41 -7.89
CA TRP A 259 -0.82 -19.37 -6.97
C TRP A 259 -0.84 -17.95 -7.59
N PRO A 260 -1.50 -16.93 -6.99
CA PRO A 260 -1.78 -15.64 -7.64
C PRO A 260 -0.56 -14.82 -8.10
N LEU A 261 0.63 -15.03 -7.52
CA LEU A 261 1.86 -14.33 -7.89
C LEU A 261 2.55 -14.89 -9.14
N THR A 262 2.19 -16.10 -9.57
CA THR A 262 2.76 -16.78 -10.75
C THR A 262 1.69 -17.27 -11.72
N PHE A 263 0.41 -17.16 -11.36
CA PHE A 263 -0.75 -17.53 -12.16
C PHE A 263 -1.34 -16.30 -12.83
N ASP A 264 -0.83 -15.98 -14.02
CA ASP A 264 -1.26 -14.84 -14.82
C ASP A 264 -2.50 -15.18 -15.66
N TRP A 265 -3.59 -14.42 -15.46
CA TRP A 265 -4.83 -14.53 -16.24
C TRP A 265 -4.71 -13.95 -17.66
N SER A 266 -3.62 -13.24 -17.95
CA SER A 266 -3.31 -12.70 -19.28
C SER A 266 -2.62 -13.72 -20.20
N GLU A 267 -2.05 -14.78 -19.65
CA GLU A 267 -1.45 -15.90 -20.39
C GLU A 267 -2.40 -17.10 -20.48
N ASP A 268 -2.32 -17.83 -21.59
CA ASP A 268 -3.15 -19.02 -21.82
C ASP A 268 -2.80 -20.20 -20.91
N TRP A 269 -1.63 -20.22 -20.25
CA TRP A 269 -1.26 -21.26 -19.28
C TRP A 269 -2.32 -21.47 -18.19
N SER A 270 -2.89 -20.37 -17.69
CA SER A 270 -3.95 -20.38 -16.67
C SER A 270 -5.18 -21.21 -17.11
N TRP A 271 -5.49 -21.15 -18.40
CA TRP A 271 -6.52 -21.97 -19.02
C TRP A 271 -6.04 -23.40 -19.28
N ARG A 272 -4.82 -23.58 -19.81
CA ARG A 272 -4.29 -24.89 -20.25
C ARG A 272 -4.03 -25.86 -19.09
N LEU A 273 -3.71 -25.36 -17.89
CA LEU A 273 -3.45 -26.21 -16.73
C LEU A 273 -4.64 -27.11 -16.36
N GLN A 274 -5.87 -26.65 -16.59
CA GLN A 274 -7.09 -27.44 -16.30
C GLN A 274 -7.21 -28.69 -17.18
N GLU A 275 -6.49 -28.74 -18.31
CA GLU A 275 -6.50 -29.86 -19.24
C GLU A 275 -5.65 -31.04 -18.72
N CYS A 276 -4.66 -30.78 -17.86
CA CYS A 276 -3.79 -31.81 -17.28
C CYS A 276 -3.97 -32.00 -15.76
N VAL A 277 -4.54 -31.02 -15.05
CA VAL A 277 -4.84 -31.09 -13.62
C VAL A 277 -6.32 -30.83 -13.34
N GLN A 278 -6.96 -31.74 -12.62
CA GLN A 278 -8.39 -31.62 -12.30
C GLN A 278 -8.67 -30.41 -11.39
N VAL A 279 -9.68 -29.63 -11.76
CA VAL A 279 -10.12 -28.43 -11.02
C VAL A 279 -11.20 -28.78 -10.00
N TRP A 280 -11.04 -28.25 -8.79
CA TRP A 280 -11.97 -28.41 -7.67
C TRP A 280 -12.40 -27.03 -7.16
N PRO A 281 -13.37 -26.35 -7.81
CA PRO A 281 -13.60 -24.92 -7.59
C PRO A 281 -13.98 -24.56 -6.15
N ALA A 282 -14.73 -25.43 -5.45
CA ALA A 282 -15.17 -25.17 -4.07
C ALA A 282 -14.01 -25.28 -3.09
N GLU A 283 -13.19 -26.31 -3.24
CA GLU A 283 -11.97 -26.55 -2.48
C GLU A 283 -10.96 -25.43 -2.73
N MET A 284 -10.81 -24.99 -3.99
CA MET A 284 -9.94 -23.85 -4.35
C MET A 284 -10.36 -22.56 -3.66
N ALA A 285 -11.64 -22.20 -3.74
CA ALA A 285 -12.15 -20.99 -3.11
C ALA A 285 -11.90 -20.99 -1.59
N MET A 286 -12.07 -22.15 -0.93
CA MET A 286 -11.82 -22.28 0.51
C MET A 286 -10.34 -22.23 0.86
N MET A 287 -9.48 -22.87 0.06
CA MET A 287 -8.03 -22.87 0.29
C MET A 287 -7.41 -21.47 0.07
N GLN A 288 -7.84 -20.74 -0.96
CA GLN A 288 -7.42 -19.34 -1.19
C GLN A 288 -7.89 -18.40 -0.07
N LEU A 289 -9.08 -18.64 0.50
CA LEU A 289 -9.58 -17.86 1.63
C LEU A 289 -8.71 -18.03 2.87
N ILE A 290 -8.29 -19.26 3.18
CA ILE A 290 -7.39 -19.56 4.31
C ILE A 290 -5.98 -18.99 4.07
N ASP A 291 -5.48 -19.07 2.83
CA ASP A 291 -4.17 -18.56 2.45
C ASP A 291 -4.03 -17.04 2.64
N ARG A 292 -5.07 -16.28 2.26
CA ARG A 292 -5.10 -14.81 2.36
C ARG A 292 -5.08 -14.29 3.80
N ASP A 293 -5.57 -15.06 4.76
CA ASP A 293 -5.76 -14.61 6.15
C ASP A 293 -4.45 -14.56 6.98
N LEU A 294 -3.29 -14.50 6.31
CA LEU A 294 -1.95 -14.67 6.87
C LEU A 294 -1.01 -13.46 6.53
N ALA A 295 -1.35 -12.19 6.77
CA ALA A 295 -0.48 -11.00 6.51
C ALA A 295 0.56 -10.68 7.63
N MET A 296 1.46 -9.67 7.46
CA MET A 296 2.40 -9.20 8.51
C MET A 296 1.66 -8.73 9.76
N TRP A 297 0.78 -7.74 9.55
CA TRP A 297 -0.18 -7.22 10.50
C TRP A 297 -1.47 -6.92 9.75
N SER A 298 -2.56 -7.53 10.18
CA SER A 298 -3.92 -7.16 9.77
C SER A 298 -4.42 -5.98 10.59
N CYS A 299 -5.37 -5.23 10.07
CA CYS A 299 -6.06 -4.20 10.84
C CYS A 299 -6.78 -4.80 12.07
N ASP A 300 -6.53 -4.26 13.25
CA ASP A 300 -7.08 -4.71 14.54
C ASP A 300 -8.55 -4.28 14.75
N ILE A 301 -9.14 -3.56 13.80
CA ILE A 301 -10.57 -3.25 13.82
C ILE A 301 -11.37 -4.49 13.42
N ALA A 302 -12.37 -4.83 14.24
CA ALA A 302 -13.25 -5.97 14.00
C ALA A 302 -13.86 -5.94 12.59
N ASN A 303 -13.87 -7.10 11.92
CA ASN A 303 -14.36 -7.29 10.55
C ASN A 303 -13.58 -6.53 9.47
N CYS A 304 -12.32 -6.15 9.74
CA CYS A 304 -11.44 -5.56 8.74
C CYS A 304 -10.41 -6.59 8.25
N ASP A 305 -10.50 -6.96 6.96
CA ASP A 305 -9.53 -7.86 6.31
C ASP A 305 -8.40 -7.08 5.60
N GLN A 306 -8.26 -5.77 5.85
CA GLN A 306 -7.23 -4.94 5.21
C GLN A 306 -5.90 -5.04 5.96
N PRO A 307 -4.76 -4.99 5.26
CA PRO A 307 -3.47 -4.92 5.91
C PRO A 307 -3.33 -3.61 6.70
N SER A 308 -2.61 -3.66 7.82
CA SER A 308 -2.22 -2.46 8.55
C SER A 308 -1.24 -1.63 7.72
N VAL A 309 -1.32 -0.31 7.86
CA VAL A 309 -0.26 0.55 7.34
C VAL A 309 0.95 0.39 8.27
N ARG A 310 2.11 0.07 7.73
CA ARG A 310 3.38 0.02 8.47
C ARG A 310 3.74 1.43 8.92
N ILE A 311 4.34 1.55 10.11
CA ILE A 311 4.74 2.81 10.76
C ILE A 311 3.55 3.68 11.20
N TYR A 312 2.67 4.07 10.28
CA TYR A 312 1.55 4.98 10.60
C TYR A 312 0.32 4.27 11.14
N GLY A 313 0.12 3.00 10.79
CA GLY A 313 -0.96 2.17 11.31
C GLY A 313 -0.74 1.74 12.76
N GLU A 314 0.47 1.91 13.28
CA GLU A 314 0.92 1.39 14.57
C GLU A 314 0.66 2.42 15.67
N CYS A 315 -0.39 2.23 16.47
CA CYS A 315 -0.72 3.14 17.56
C CYS A 315 -0.19 2.63 18.90
N ILE A 316 0.85 3.28 19.43
CA ILE A 316 1.42 2.98 20.76
C ILE A 316 0.43 3.23 21.93
N ILE A 317 -0.56 4.11 21.75
CA ILE A 317 -1.49 4.49 22.83
C ILE A 317 -2.53 3.40 23.06
N CYS A 318 -3.15 2.90 21.98
CA CYS A 318 -4.15 1.83 22.08
C CYS A 318 -3.57 0.43 21.80
N ASP A 319 -2.29 0.35 21.45
CA ASP A 319 -1.55 -0.87 21.12
C ASP A 319 -2.22 -1.65 19.99
N ARG A 320 -2.53 -0.95 18.88
CA ARG A 320 -3.23 -1.50 17.71
C ARG A 320 -2.54 -1.18 16.38
N HIS A 321 -2.77 -2.04 15.40
CA HIS A 321 -2.39 -1.93 14.00
C HIS A 321 -3.63 -1.55 13.17
N LEU A 322 -3.55 -0.50 12.37
CA LEU A 322 -4.68 0.10 11.67
C LEU A 322 -4.41 0.20 10.17
N CYS A 323 -5.39 -0.18 9.36
CA CYS A 323 -5.35 0.06 7.92
C CYS A 323 -5.62 1.53 7.58
N ALA A 324 -5.37 1.89 6.32
CA ALA A 324 -5.52 3.25 5.80
C ALA A 324 -6.92 3.88 6.03
N THR A 325 -7.96 3.04 6.08
CA THR A 325 -9.34 3.47 6.35
C THR A 325 -9.57 3.72 7.83
N HIS A 326 -9.02 2.86 8.69
CA HIS A 326 -9.25 2.90 10.13
C HIS A 326 -8.28 3.80 10.89
N LEU A 327 -7.33 4.43 10.18
CA LEU A 327 -6.54 5.54 10.69
C LEU A 327 -7.33 6.85 10.80
N ASP A 328 -8.50 6.93 10.16
CA ASP A 328 -9.35 8.10 10.22
C ASP A 328 -9.89 8.35 11.65
N GLN A 329 -10.10 9.61 12.02
CA GLN A 329 -10.54 10.04 13.36
C GLN A 329 -11.89 9.45 13.75
N ASP A 330 -12.71 9.06 12.77
CA ASP A 330 -13.99 8.40 13.02
C ASP A 330 -13.84 7.01 13.66
N TYR A 331 -12.71 6.33 13.43
CA TYR A 331 -12.44 4.98 13.91
C TYR A 331 -11.34 4.95 14.98
N HIS A 332 -10.34 5.81 14.84
CA HIS A 332 -9.21 5.89 15.76
C HIS A 332 -9.29 7.17 16.61
N LYS A 333 -9.70 6.99 17.87
CA LYS A 333 -9.97 8.10 18.80
C LYS A 333 -8.80 8.46 19.72
N CYS A 334 -7.64 7.82 19.55
CA CYS A 334 -6.46 8.25 20.30
C CYS A 334 -6.11 9.69 19.93
N PRO A 335 -5.62 10.49 20.89
CA PRO A 335 -5.14 11.82 20.58
C PRO A 335 -4.05 11.73 19.51
N LYS A 336 -4.03 12.70 18.61
CA LYS A 336 -2.97 12.81 17.62
C LYS A 336 -1.82 13.65 18.20
N TRP A 337 -0.62 13.48 17.66
CA TRP A 337 0.58 14.16 18.15
C TRP A 337 0.49 15.69 18.05
N GLU A 338 -0.38 16.24 17.18
CA GLU A 338 -0.62 17.68 17.07
C GLU A 338 -1.35 18.27 18.29
N ASP A 339 -2.02 17.43 19.10
CA ASP A 339 -2.60 17.81 20.40
C ASP A 339 -1.65 17.35 21.52
N GLU A 340 -0.53 18.07 21.63
CA GLU A 340 0.64 17.72 22.47
C GLU A 340 0.25 17.36 23.91
N GLU A 341 -0.67 18.11 24.54
CA GLU A 341 -1.05 17.90 25.93
C GLU A 341 -1.80 16.57 26.13
N LEU A 342 -2.79 16.27 25.27
CA LEU A 342 -3.53 15.01 25.35
C LEU A 342 -2.70 13.82 24.87
N TYR A 343 -1.89 14.00 23.83
CA TYR A 343 -1.02 12.97 23.29
C TYR A 343 0.05 12.55 24.31
N ASP A 344 0.79 13.50 24.86
CA ASP A 344 1.88 13.21 25.80
C ASP A 344 1.38 12.49 27.04
N SER A 345 0.23 12.91 27.58
CA SER A 345 -0.38 12.24 28.73
C SER A 345 -0.78 10.80 28.41
N ALA A 346 -1.38 10.56 27.24
CA ALA A 346 -1.85 9.24 26.85
C ALA A 346 -0.68 8.30 26.48
N ALA A 347 0.31 8.80 25.74
CA ALA A 347 1.53 8.08 25.38
C ALA A 347 2.35 7.73 26.62
N GLN A 348 2.46 8.64 27.59
CA GLN A 348 3.12 8.36 28.88
C GLN A 348 2.45 7.19 29.62
N GLU A 349 1.13 7.18 29.71
CA GLU A 349 0.41 6.12 30.40
C GLU A 349 0.54 4.77 29.68
N ALA A 350 0.56 4.77 28.35
CA ALA A 350 0.81 3.57 27.54
C ALA A 350 2.23 3.02 27.77
N GLU A 351 3.26 3.88 27.70
CA GLU A 351 4.66 3.51 28.00
C GLU A 351 4.79 2.95 29.42
N ARG A 352 4.16 3.59 30.41
CA ARG A 352 4.18 3.11 31.80
C ARG A 352 3.63 1.69 31.91
N LYS A 353 2.50 1.39 31.25
CA LYS A 353 1.90 0.05 31.24
C LYS A 353 2.79 -0.97 30.54
N GLU A 354 3.31 -0.62 29.36
CA GLU A 354 4.22 -1.44 28.56
C GLU A 354 5.44 -1.85 29.38
N ILE A 355 6.17 -0.87 29.92
CA ILE A 355 7.42 -1.11 30.65
C ILE A 355 7.15 -1.83 31.97
N THR A 356 6.09 -1.48 32.70
CA THR A 356 5.74 -2.22 33.93
C THR A 356 5.45 -3.70 33.62
N SER A 357 4.76 -3.99 32.52
CA SER A 357 4.50 -5.35 32.05
C SER A 357 5.79 -6.09 31.67
N LEU A 358 6.70 -5.43 30.96
CA LEU A 358 8.01 -5.98 30.62
C LEU A 358 8.81 -6.33 31.88
N LEU A 359 8.96 -5.38 32.80
CA LEU A 359 9.73 -5.56 34.03
C LEU A 359 9.21 -6.72 34.89
N ASN A 360 7.89 -6.91 34.94
CA ASN A 360 7.27 -8.03 35.67
C ASN A 360 7.54 -9.41 35.06
N LYS A 361 7.92 -9.49 33.78
CA LYS A 361 8.28 -10.76 33.13
C LYS A 361 9.72 -11.18 33.40
N ILE A 362 10.57 -10.27 33.88
CA ILE A 362 12.00 -10.50 34.04
C ILE A 362 12.26 -11.23 35.36
N ASN A 363 12.80 -12.44 35.26
CA ASN A 363 13.33 -13.16 36.41
C ASN A 363 14.74 -12.65 36.73
N VAL A 364 14.81 -11.69 37.65
CA VAL A 364 16.04 -11.03 38.09
C VAL A 364 17.03 -12.02 38.69
N ASP A 365 16.57 -12.97 39.50
CA ASP A 365 17.44 -13.94 40.15
C ASP A 365 18.09 -14.86 39.11
N ALA A 366 17.36 -15.27 38.08
CA ALA A 366 17.91 -16.04 36.97
C ALA A 366 18.94 -15.23 36.17
N LEU A 367 18.66 -13.95 35.92
CA LEU A 367 19.56 -13.06 35.19
C LEU A 367 20.88 -12.84 35.96
N LEU A 368 20.80 -12.52 37.25
CA LEU A 368 21.96 -12.35 38.13
C LEU A 368 22.73 -13.66 38.31
N SER A 369 22.02 -14.78 38.49
CA SER A 369 22.66 -16.10 38.59
C SER A 369 23.42 -16.45 37.32
N ARG A 370 22.90 -16.11 36.15
CA ARG A 370 23.58 -16.33 34.87
C ARG A 370 24.81 -15.45 34.74
N ALA A 371 24.69 -14.15 35.04
CA ALA A 371 25.80 -13.20 35.01
C ALA A 371 26.93 -13.58 35.99
N SER A 372 26.57 -13.98 37.21
CA SER A 372 27.51 -14.49 38.22
C SER A 372 28.23 -15.74 37.76
N HIS A 373 27.51 -16.70 37.16
CA HIS A 373 28.09 -17.93 36.63
C HIS A 373 29.12 -17.66 35.53
N LEU A 374 28.84 -16.72 34.62
CA LEU A 374 29.76 -16.32 33.55
C LEU A 374 31.01 -15.60 34.07
N ARG A 375 30.98 -15.07 35.30
CA ARG A 375 32.14 -14.50 36.01
C ARG A 375 32.59 -15.36 37.20
N GLU A 376 32.64 -16.67 37.00
CA GLU A 376 33.23 -17.63 37.95
C GLU A 376 32.60 -17.61 39.36
N GLY A 377 31.31 -17.24 39.45
CA GLY A 377 30.57 -17.18 40.72
C GLY A 377 30.76 -15.87 41.49
N LEU A 378 31.36 -14.83 40.89
CA LEU A 378 31.40 -13.50 41.50
C LEU A 378 29.99 -12.98 41.74
N HIS A 379 29.75 -12.47 42.94
CA HIS A 379 28.46 -11.92 43.31
C HIS A 379 28.21 -10.60 42.54
N CYS A 380 26.99 -10.45 42.05
CA CYS A 380 26.50 -9.28 41.35
C CYS A 380 25.11 -8.85 41.85
N PHE A 381 24.78 -7.59 41.62
CA PHE A 381 23.51 -6.99 42.00
C PHE A 381 23.10 -5.95 40.94
N LEU A 382 21.82 -5.59 40.94
CA LEU A 382 21.34 -4.51 40.09
C LEU A 382 21.72 -3.15 40.69
N SER A 383 22.17 -2.21 39.85
CA SER A 383 22.49 -0.85 40.32
C SER A 383 21.27 -0.08 40.83
N ARG A 384 20.06 -0.50 40.43
CA ARG A 384 18.77 0.09 40.77
C ARG A 384 17.69 -0.99 40.78
N ASP A 385 16.63 -0.75 41.54
CA ASP A 385 15.43 -1.59 41.52
C ASP A 385 14.74 -1.50 40.16
N LEU A 386 14.21 -2.64 39.67
CA LEU A 386 13.45 -2.69 38.42
C LEU A 386 12.03 -2.17 38.62
N GLN A 387 11.90 -0.85 38.58
CA GLN A 387 10.62 -0.16 38.61
C GLN A 387 10.57 0.89 37.49
N TYR A 388 9.37 1.12 36.97
CA TYR A 388 9.18 2.21 36.01
C TYR A 388 9.40 3.57 36.70
N ASP A 389 10.41 4.30 36.24
CA ASP A 389 10.68 5.67 36.64
C ASP A 389 11.01 6.52 35.41
N ARG A 390 10.08 7.41 35.06
CA ARG A 390 10.20 8.30 33.90
C ARG A 390 11.42 9.23 34.00
N SER A 391 11.85 9.61 35.20
CA SER A 391 13.02 10.49 35.37
C SER A 391 14.32 9.84 34.91
N THR A 392 14.35 8.50 34.89
CA THR A 392 15.51 7.70 34.46
C THR A 392 15.40 7.20 33.03
N ARG A 393 14.28 7.46 32.34
CA ARG A 393 13.95 6.92 31.01
C ARG A 393 15.10 7.02 30.01
N SER A 394 15.71 8.20 29.85
CA SER A 394 16.82 8.42 28.92
C SER A 394 18.12 7.70 29.29
N SER A 395 18.25 7.22 30.54
CA SER A 395 19.42 6.47 31.03
C SER A 395 19.25 4.96 30.98
N VAL A 396 18.02 4.46 30.88
CA VAL A 396 17.72 3.02 30.87
C VAL A 396 17.04 2.55 29.58
N MET A 397 16.60 3.46 28.71
CA MET A 397 15.95 3.12 27.43
C MET A 397 16.66 3.79 26.26
N GLY A 398 16.84 3.04 25.18
CA GLY A 398 17.33 3.52 23.88
C GLY A 398 16.54 2.82 22.77
N GLY A 399 15.83 3.60 21.95
CA GLY A 399 14.93 3.06 20.92
C GLY A 399 13.95 2.01 21.47
N MET A 400 14.01 0.80 20.88
CA MET A 400 13.20 -0.36 21.26
C MET A 400 13.85 -1.25 22.33
N ASN A 401 14.83 -0.74 23.07
CA ASN A 401 15.59 -1.52 24.05
C ASN A 401 15.54 -0.92 25.46
N TYR A 402 15.39 -1.79 26.45
CA TYR A 402 15.52 -1.50 27.87
C TYR A 402 16.83 -2.10 28.39
N HIS A 403 17.60 -1.31 29.13
CA HIS A 403 18.93 -1.65 29.59
C HIS A 403 18.94 -1.79 31.11
N ILE A 404 19.41 -2.94 31.59
CA ILE A 404 19.59 -3.23 33.02
C ILE A 404 21.07 -3.25 33.34
N GLU A 405 21.50 -2.40 34.25
CA GLU A 405 22.88 -2.40 34.73
C GLU A 405 23.09 -3.43 35.84
N ILE A 406 24.05 -4.33 35.61
CA ILE A 406 24.48 -5.36 36.56
C ILE A 406 25.86 -4.98 37.07
N GLN A 407 25.98 -4.70 38.37
CA GLN A 407 27.25 -4.38 39.03
C GLN A 407 27.81 -5.60 39.74
N PHE A 408 29.11 -5.81 39.58
CA PHE A 408 29.86 -6.84 40.29
C PHE A 408 30.64 -6.24 41.47
N GLN A 409 30.93 -7.06 42.47
CA GLN A 409 31.63 -6.62 43.68
C GLN A 409 33.02 -6.03 43.44
N ASP A 410 33.65 -6.30 42.29
CA ASP A 410 34.93 -5.76 41.88
C ASP A 410 34.84 -4.42 41.11
N GLY A 411 33.64 -3.86 41.00
CA GLY A 411 33.39 -2.57 40.35
C GLY A 411 33.18 -2.65 38.83
N VAL A 412 33.28 -3.84 38.22
CA VAL A 412 32.91 -4.03 36.81
C VAL A 412 31.39 -3.95 36.67
N ALA A 413 30.92 -3.35 35.57
CA ALA A 413 29.50 -3.26 35.25
C ALA A 413 29.22 -3.87 33.87
N TRP A 414 28.14 -4.65 33.79
CA TRP A 414 27.58 -5.18 32.56
C TRP A 414 26.21 -4.55 32.28
N LEU A 415 25.77 -4.63 31.03
CA LEU A 415 24.43 -4.25 30.60
C LEU A 415 23.70 -5.50 30.11
N ALA A 416 22.49 -5.74 30.63
CA ALA A 416 21.53 -6.62 29.99
C ALA A 416 20.63 -5.77 29.09
N ARG A 417 20.76 -5.93 27.76
CA ARG A 417 19.91 -5.30 26.75
C ARG A 417 18.72 -6.22 26.49
N ILE A 418 17.51 -5.70 26.67
CA ILE A 418 16.25 -6.43 26.57
C ILE A 418 15.32 -5.66 25.62
N ARG A 419 14.76 -6.35 24.62
CA ARG A 419 13.85 -5.71 23.65
C ARG A 419 12.49 -5.42 24.29
N ARG A 420 11.97 -4.23 24.03
CA ARG A 420 10.62 -3.79 24.36
C ARG A 420 9.60 -4.39 23.37
N SER A 421 8.33 -4.39 23.74
CA SER A 421 7.27 -4.91 22.87
C SER A 421 6.00 -4.08 23.01
N ASN A 422 5.57 -3.50 21.89
CA ASN A 422 4.35 -2.71 21.68
C ASN A 422 3.97 -2.75 20.18
N ALA A 423 2.93 -2.03 19.78
CA ALA A 423 2.46 -1.96 18.39
C ALA A 423 3.50 -1.54 17.34
N THR A 424 4.61 -0.89 17.70
CA THR A 424 5.68 -0.53 16.74
C THR A 424 6.76 -1.61 16.64
N SER A 425 6.58 -2.75 17.31
CA SER A 425 7.52 -3.87 17.27
C SER A 425 7.20 -4.76 16.07
N PRO A 426 8.20 -5.18 15.27
CA PRO A 426 7.94 -6.17 14.22
C PRO A 426 7.51 -7.52 14.81
N PRO A 427 7.03 -8.47 14.00
CA PRO A 427 6.74 -9.81 14.48
C PRO A 427 7.95 -10.49 15.14
N LEU A 428 7.70 -11.39 16.09
CA LEU A 428 8.72 -11.95 16.99
C LEU A 428 9.86 -12.69 16.27
N ASP A 429 9.58 -13.31 15.12
CA ASP A 429 10.59 -13.97 14.31
C ASP A 429 11.62 -12.98 13.73
N LEU A 430 11.18 -11.82 13.23
CA LEU A 430 12.08 -10.76 12.80
C LEU A 430 12.78 -10.08 13.98
N GLN A 431 12.12 -9.89 15.12
CA GLN A 431 12.79 -9.40 16.33
C GLN A 431 13.97 -10.30 16.73
N ARG A 432 13.76 -11.62 16.75
CA ARG A 432 14.81 -12.61 17.04
C ARG A 432 15.92 -12.57 16.00
N TYR A 433 15.57 -12.44 14.72
CA TYR A 433 16.54 -12.36 13.63
C TYR A 433 17.42 -11.11 13.74
N ILE A 434 16.83 -9.95 14.03
CA ILE A 434 17.55 -8.68 14.29
C ILE A 434 18.50 -8.83 15.48
N MET A 435 18.01 -9.39 16.59
CA MET A 435 18.82 -9.58 17.80
C MET A 435 19.96 -10.59 17.58
N CYS A 436 19.72 -11.67 16.85
CA CYS A 436 20.75 -12.63 16.44
C CYS A 436 21.82 -11.96 15.58
N SER A 437 21.39 -11.09 14.67
CA SER A 437 22.28 -10.36 13.78
C SER A 437 23.16 -9.34 14.50
N GLU A 438 22.60 -8.63 15.48
CA GLU A 438 23.35 -7.71 16.35
C GLU A 438 24.45 -8.47 17.12
N VAL A 439 24.12 -9.62 17.71
CA VAL A 439 25.09 -10.47 18.42
C VAL A 439 26.20 -10.94 17.48
N ALA A 440 25.87 -11.41 16.27
CA ALA A 440 26.84 -11.85 15.28
C ALA A 440 27.78 -10.70 14.88
N THR A 441 27.22 -9.50 14.70
CA THR A 441 27.98 -8.29 14.37
C THR A 441 28.94 -7.89 15.48
N LEU A 442 28.48 -7.82 16.73
CA LEU A 442 29.34 -7.48 17.87
C LEU A 442 30.44 -8.52 18.09
N GLN A 443 30.16 -9.81 17.89
CA GLN A 443 31.17 -10.86 17.99
C GLN A 443 32.20 -10.80 16.86
N PHE A 444 31.80 -10.41 15.65
CA PHE A 444 32.73 -10.13 14.56
C PHE A 444 33.62 -8.92 14.91
N LEU A 445 33.02 -7.80 15.31
CA LEU A 445 33.73 -6.56 15.66
C LEU A 445 34.64 -6.71 16.88
N SER A 446 34.33 -7.60 17.82
CA SER A 446 35.23 -7.90 18.95
C SER A 446 36.60 -8.46 18.55
N LYS A 447 36.77 -8.84 17.27
CA LYS A 447 38.02 -9.31 16.66
C LYS A 447 38.75 -8.22 15.88
N THR A 448 38.20 -7.01 15.79
CA THR A 448 38.76 -5.85 15.07
C THR A 448 39.22 -4.78 16.07
N ASN A 449 39.81 -3.69 15.57
CA ASN A 449 40.18 -2.54 16.41
C ASN A 449 39.01 -1.55 16.65
N VAL A 450 37.79 -1.86 16.18
CA VAL A 450 36.63 -1.00 16.39
C VAL A 450 36.19 -1.10 17.85
N PRO A 451 36.06 0.02 18.59
CA PRO A 451 35.71 -0.03 20.01
C PRO A 451 34.22 -0.36 20.16
N VAL A 452 33.90 -1.62 20.45
CA VAL A 452 32.52 -2.12 20.61
C VAL A 452 32.33 -2.82 21.96
N PRO A 453 31.10 -2.89 22.49
CA PRO A 453 30.83 -3.66 23.70
C PRO A 453 31.04 -5.16 23.45
N LYS A 454 31.76 -5.82 24.35
CA LYS A 454 31.90 -7.27 24.32
C LYS A 454 30.58 -7.97 24.67
N VAL A 455 30.21 -8.98 23.89
CA VAL A 455 29.09 -9.89 24.20
C VAL A 455 29.58 -11.00 25.14
N PHE A 456 28.94 -11.14 26.30
CA PHE A 456 29.24 -12.20 27.26
C PHE A 456 28.32 -13.42 27.12
N ASP A 457 27.04 -13.20 26.83
CA ASP A 457 26.02 -14.24 26.66
C ASP A 457 24.76 -13.64 26.02
N TYR A 458 23.90 -14.48 25.46
CA TYR A 458 22.61 -14.04 24.92
C TYR A 458 21.61 -15.20 24.92
N ASN A 459 20.32 -14.86 24.95
CA ASN A 459 19.24 -15.82 24.76
C ASN A 459 18.09 -15.15 24.01
N LEU A 460 17.73 -15.68 22.84
CA LEU A 460 16.69 -15.09 21.98
C LEU A 460 15.27 -15.43 22.45
N ASP A 461 15.10 -16.52 23.20
CA ASP A 461 13.81 -17.03 23.69
C ASP A 461 13.56 -16.71 25.17
N GLY A 462 14.55 -16.11 25.82
CA GLY A 462 14.54 -15.69 27.22
C GLY A 462 14.76 -16.79 28.25
N GLY A 463 14.51 -18.06 27.93
CA GLY A 463 14.82 -19.19 28.81
C GLY A 463 14.34 -18.99 30.26
N SER A 464 15.24 -19.15 31.23
CA SER A 464 14.93 -18.96 32.66
C SER A 464 14.76 -17.51 33.09
N VAL A 465 15.23 -16.55 32.29
CA VAL A 465 15.08 -15.09 32.53
C VAL A 465 13.68 -14.61 32.14
N GLY A 466 12.98 -15.34 31.28
CA GLY A 466 11.59 -15.07 30.87
C GLY A 466 11.43 -14.08 29.72
N VAL A 467 12.50 -13.38 29.32
CA VAL A 467 12.54 -12.47 28.17
C VAL A 467 13.88 -12.58 27.45
N GLY A 468 13.88 -12.37 26.12
CA GLY A 468 15.11 -12.36 25.34
C GLY A 468 16.07 -11.28 25.80
N TYR A 469 17.37 -11.60 25.91
CA TYR A 469 18.39 -10.68 26.42
C TYR A 469 19.75 -10.85 25.72
N ILE A 470 20.53 -9.78 25.71
CA ILE A 470 21.97 -9.79 25.41
C ILE A 470 22.72 -9.26 26.63
N LEU A 471 23.69 -10.01 27.16
CA LEU A 471 24.62 -9.55 28.20
C LEU A 471 25.86 -8.95 27.54
N LEU A 472 26.08 -7.66 27.78
CA LEU A 472 27.07 -6.81 27.13
C LEU A 472 27.98 -6.14 28.14
N GLU A 473 29.18 -5.76 27.71
CA GLU A 473 30.04 -4.81 28.41
C GLU A 473 29.39 -3.42 28.50
N LYS A 474 29.49 -2.80 29.68
CA LYS A 474 29.09 -1.39 29.84
C LYS A 474 30.26 -0.50 29.42
N MET A 475 30.17 0.08 28.23
CA MET A 475 31.15 1.05 27.73
C MET A 475 31.17 2.32 28.59
N THR A 476 32.35 2.91 28.76
CA THR A 476 32.52 4.22 29.43
C THR A 476 32.26 5.37 28.46
N GLY A 477 32.00 6.57 28.97
CA GLY A 477 31.80 7.78 28.17
C GLY A 477 30.35 8.26 28.13
N LYS A 478 30.11 9.33 27.38
CA LYS A 478 28.79 9.96 27.16
C LYS A 478 28.49 9.97 25.67
N SER A 479 27.22 9.85 25.29
CA SER A 479 26.80 10.03 23.89
C SER A 479 27.24 11.37 23.34
N LEU A 480 27.85 11.34 22.17
CA LEU A 480 28.35 12.51 21.47
C LEU A 480 27.19 13.45 21.09
N ARG A 481 27.34 14.73 21.42
CA ARG A 481 26.42 15.79 20.98
C ARG A 481 27.13 16.69 19.97
N TRP A 482 27.07 16.29 18.70
CA TRP A 482 27.81 16.94 17.60
C TRP A 482 27.62 18.46 17.53
N SER A 483 26.37 18.91 17.68
CA SER A 483 25.99 20.32 17.62
C SER A 483 26.60 21.18 18.74
N LEU A 484 26.95 20.58 19.88
CA LEU A 484 27.56 21.26 21.02
C LEU A 484 29.10 21.21 21.02
N ALA A 485 29.69 20.34 20.20
CA ALA A 485 31.14 20.20 20.09
C ALA A 485 31.78 21.40 19.36
N SER A 486 32.93 21.86 19.84
CA SER A 486 33.75 22.87 19.17
C SER A 486 34.43 22.30 17.91
N GLY A 487 34.92 23.17 17.02
CA GLY A 487 35.62 22.74 15.79
C GLY A 487 36.79 21.78 16.08
N GLU A 488 37.59 22.05 17.11
CA GLU A 488 38.71 21.17 17.51
C GLU A 488 38.21 19.81 18.04
N GLN A 489 37.13 19.81 18.82
CA GLN A 489 36.52 18.58 19.33
C GLN A 489 35.94 17.73 18.19
N ARG A 490 35.24 18.36 17.24
CA ARG A 490 34.74 17.69 16.03
C ARG A 490 35.86 17.09 15.21
N LYS A 491 36.94 17.84 14.97
CA LYS A 491 38.11 17.35 14.23
C LYS A 491 38.77 16.15 14.92
N ARG A 492 38.85 16.16 16.25
CA ARG A 492 39.36 15.03 17.03
C ARG A 492 38.51 13.77 16.88
N VAL A 493 37.18 13.90 16.94
CA VAL A 493 36.27 12.77 16.74
C VAL A 493 36.34 12.27 15.29
N MET A 494 36.32 13.17 14.30
CA MET A 494 36.46 12.82 12.87
C MET A 494 37.76 12.06 12.58
N SER A 495 38.88 12.45 13.18
CA SER A 495 40.15 11.74 13.00
C SER A 495 40.08 10.29 13.48
N GLN A 496 39.39 10.04 14.60
CA GLN A 496 39.20 8.68 15.15
C GLN A 496 38.17 7.88 14.35
N LEU A 497 37.09 8.51 13.86
CA LEU A 497 36.16 7.88 12.92
C LEU A 497 36.84 7.47 11.61
N ALA A 498 37.81 8.28 11.13
CA ALA A 498 38.60 7.93 9.97
C ALA A 498 39.47 6.69 10.23
N ASP A 499 40.05 6.55 11.44
CA ASP A 499 40.75 5.32 11.83
C ASP A 499 39.83 4.09 11.84
N ILE A 500 38.58 4.24 12.28
CA ILE A 500 37.56 3.18 12.25
C ILE A 500 37.17 2.80 10.82
N TYR A 501 37.01 3.79 9.92
CA TYR A 501 36.76 3.52 8.49
C TYR A 501 37.90 2.71 7.88
N VAL A 502 39.14 3.10 8.18
CA VAL A 502 40.34 2.39 7.72
C VAL A 502 40.38 0.96 8.25
N GLU A 503 40.08 0.76 9.54
CA GLU A 503 40.01 -0.58 10.14
C GLU A 503 38.94 -1.45 9.45
N LEU A 504 37.71 -0.96 9.32
CA LEU A 504 36.60 -1.69 8.70
C LEU A 504 36.87 -2.05 7.23
N GLN A 505 37.60 -1.19 6.50
CA GLN A 505 38.03 -1.46 5.12
C GLN A 505 38.93 -2.72 5.02
N THR A 506 39.61 -3.12 6.09
CA THR A 506 40.49 -4.31 6.06
C THR A 506 39.72 -5.64 6.15
N HIS A 507 38.40 -5.61 6.38
CA HIS A 507 37.58 -6.81 6.59
C HIS A 507 36.45 -6.96 5.54
N PRO A 508 36.78 -7.32 4.28
CA PRO A 508 35.79 -7.44 3.20
C PRO A 508 34.95 -8.72 3.29
N PHE A 509 33.72 -8.63 2.79
CA PHE A 509 32.74 -9.71 2.62
C PHE A 509 32.41 -9.95 1.14
N LYS A 510 31.83 -11.11 0.84
CA LYS A 510 31.45 -11.51 -0.54
C LYS A 510 29.99 -11.25 -0.89
N GLN A 511 29.17 -10.92 0.09
CA GLN A 511 27.75 -10.70 -0.08
C GLN A 511 27.32 -9.47 0.72
N MET A 512 26.26 -8.84 0.24
CA MET A 512 25.52 -7.73 0.83
C MET A 512 24.35 -8.28 1.66
N GLY A 513 24.27 -7.93 2.94
CA GLY A 513 23.26 -8.46 3.86
C GLY A 513 23.70 -8.31 5.31
N SER A 514 23.07 -9.01 6.25
CA SER A 514 23.44 -8.91 7.67
C SER A 514 24.22 -10.12 8.14
N LEU A 515 25.20 -9.92 9.04
CA LEU A 515 25.77 -11.05 9.79
C LEU A 515 24.64 -11.69 10.60
N ASP A 516 24.40 -12.99 10.47
CA ASP A 516 23.21 -13.64 11.05
C ASP A 516 23.51 -14.86 11.92
N GLN A 517 24.74 -15.38 11.86
CA GLN A 517 25.18 -16.56 12.60
C GLN A 517 26.29 -16.20 13.59
N PRO A 518 25.95 -16.04 14.89
CA PRO A 518 26.91 -15.77 15.94
C PRO A 518 28.12 -16.72 15.90
N GLY A 519 29.31 -16.15 16.05
CA GLY A 519 30.60 -16.85 16.01
C GLY A 519 31.17 -17.07 14.61
N THR A 520 30.40 -16.83 13.56
CA THR A 520 30.82 -16.97 12.15
C THR A 520 30.89 -15.62 11.44
N ASN A 521 31.37 -15.62 10.19
CA ASN A 521 31.34 -14.46 9.29
C ASN A 521 30.30 -14.65 8.17
N HIS A 522 29.27 -15.48 8.39
CA HIS A 522 28.22 -15.75 7.41
C HIS A 522 27.33 -14.52 7.22
N ILE A 523 27.05 -14.17 5.96
CA ILE A 523 26.16 -13.07 5.60
C ILE A 523 24.81 -13.65 5.18
N GLY A 524 23.81 -13.36 6.01
CA GLY A 524 22.41 -13.65 5.80
C GLY A 524 21.67 -12.53 5.05
N PRO A 525 20.33 -12.59 4.98
CA PRO A 525 19.51 -11.51 4.44
C PRO A 525 19.57 -10.29 5.36
N PHE A 526 19.05 -9.16 4.90
CA PHE A 526 19.00 -7.96 5.74
C PHE A 526 18.10 -8.18 6.96
N ALA A 527 18.66 -7.98 8.14
CA ALA A 527 17.92 -8.02 9.39
C ALA A 527 17.25 -6.67 9.63
N ARG A 528 16.19 -6.34 8.87
CA ARG A 528 15.51 -5.05 8.95
C ARG A 528 14.05 -5.12 8.50
N GLU A 529 13.16 -4.42 9.19
CA GLU A 529 11.72 -4.35 8.97
C GLU A 529 11.36 -3.80 7.59
N SER A 530 12.01 -2.70 7.20
CA SER A 530 11.78 -2.06 5.89
C SER A 530 12.23 -2.90 4.70
N LEU A 531 13.07 -3.92 4.95
CA LEU A 531 13.61 -4.84 3.94
C LEU A 531 13.06 -6.26 4.11
N THR A 532 11.93 -6.40 4.81
CA THR A 532 11.29 -7.68 5.05
C THR A 532 9.85 -7.65 4.56
N ASP A 533 9.54 -8.58 3.66
CA ASP A 533 8.15 -8.87 3.31
C ASP A 533 7.59 -9.96 4.23
N TYR A 534 6.29 -9.92 4.44
CA TYR A 534 5.56 -10.90 5.26
C TYR A 534 4.36 -11.35 4.45
N LEU A 535 4.62 -12.33 3.61
CA LEU A 535 3.62 -12.95 2.76
C LEU A 535 3.24 -14.29 3.38
N HIS A 536 1.94 -14.48 3.66
CA HIS A 536 1.40 -15.73 4.21
C HIS A 536 2.01 -16.10 5.57
N SER A 537 2.23 -15.11 6.43
CA SER A 537 2.82 -15.18 7.78
C SER A 537 4.22 -15.78 7.80
N ARG A 538 4.88 -15.79 6.63
CA ARG A 538 6.29 -16.12 6.50
C ARG A 538 7.08 -14.84 6.35
N MET A 539 8.00 -14.64 7.29
CA MET A 539 9.06 -13.64 7.16
C MET A 539 9.92 -13.96 5.93
N ARG A 540 9.99 -12.99 5.01
CA ARG A 540 10.80 -13.03 3.79
C ARG A 540 11.71 -11.79 3.76
N PRO A 541 12.82 -11.80 4.52
CA PRO A 541 13.80 -10.73 4.44
C PRO A 541 14.51 -10.81 3.07
N ILE A 542 14.74 -9.68 2.43
CA ILE A 542 15.43 -9.65 1.13
C ILE A 542 16.94 -9.85 1.30
N GLY A 543 17.61 -10.38 0.28
CA GLY A 543 19.04 -10.67 0.30
C GLY A 543 19.37 -12.15 0.57
N PRO A 544 20.67 -12.49 0.72
CA PRO A 544 21.80 -11.60 0.57
C PRO A 544 21.98 -11.31 -0.93
N PHE A 545 22.64 -10.22 -1.30
CA PHE A 545 22.90 -9.92 -2.71
C PHE A 545 24.38 -10.01 -3.03
N ALA A 546 24.70 -10.44 -4.24
CA ALA A 546 26.05 -10.39 -4.77
C ALA A 546 26.33 -9.08 -5.54
N SER A 547 25.34 -8.20 -5.64
CA SER A 547 25.36 -6.99 -6.46
C SER A 547 24.57 -5.86 -5.79
N PRO A 548 25.14 -4.65 -5.63
CA PRO A 548 24.40 -3.49 -5.16
C PRO A 548 23.22 -3.13 -6.07
N ASN A 549 23.34 -3.36 -7.39
CA ASN A 549 22.26 -3.10 -8.34
C ASN A 549 21.04 -3.99 -8.05
N ASP A 550 21.25 -5.28 -7.80
CA ASP A 550 20.15 -6.21 -7.51
C ASP A 550 19.49 -5.89 -6.18
N PHE A 551 20.28 -5.45 -5.20
CA PHE A 551 19.76 -4.94 -3.92
C PHE A 551 18.86 -3.71 -4.12
N LEU A 552 19.31 -2.69 -4.85
CA LEU A 552 18.54 -1.47 -5.08
C LEU A 552 17.22 -1.76 -5.82
N LEU A 553 17.28 -2.60 -6.86
CA LEU A 553 16.09 -3.01 -7.60
C LEU A 553 15.10 -3.76 -6.70
N ALA A 554 15.57 -4.73 -5.91
CA ALA A 554 14.73 -5.51 -5.01
C ALA A 554 14.11 -4.65 -3.90
N CYS A 555 14.87 -3.72 -3.32
CA CYS A 555 14.40 -2.82 -2.27
C CYS A 555 13.28 -1.90 -2.79
N ILE A 556 13.49 -1.22 -3.92
CA ILE A 556 12.49 -0.30 -4.47
C ILE A 556 11.26 -1.06 -4.95
N GLN A 557 11.44 -2.26 -5.53
CA GLN A 557 10.31 -3.11 -5.93
C GLN A 557 9.48 -3.55 -4.73
N LEU A 558 10.11 -3.96 -3.62
CA LEU A 558 9.39 -4.28 -2.39
C LEU A 558 8.55 -3.08 -1.91
N THR A 559 9.11 -1.87 -1.93
CA THR A 559 8.36 -0.66 -1.56
C THR A 559 7.17 -0.40 -2.47
N LEU A 560 7.32 -0.55 -3.79
CA LEU A 560 6.21 -0.45 -4.74
C LEU A 560 5.10 -1.47 -4.42
N ASP A 561 5.46 -2.73 -4.18
CA ASP A 561 4.51 -3.79 -3.84
C ASP A 561 3.76 -3.50 -2.52
N LEU A 562 4.44 -2.90 -1.53
CA LEU A 562 3.84 -2.47 -0.27
C LEU A 562 2.89 -1.28 -0.45
N ILE A 563 3.20 -0.34 -1.34
CA ILE A 563 2.31 0.78 -1.70
C ILE A 563 1.01 0.24 -2.31
N ILE A 564 1.10 -0.68 -3.26
CA ILE A 564 -0.07 -1.27 -3.94
C ILE A 564 -0.96 -2.03 -2.95
N ARG A 565 -0.35 -2.82 -2.06
CA ARG A 565 -1.08 -3.49 -0.96
C ARG A 565 -1.70 -2.52 0.05
N GLY A 566 -1.31 -1.25 0.05
CA GLY A 566 -1.74 -0.27 1.03
C GLY A 566 -1.08 -0.45 2.40
N GLU A 567 0.05 -1.17 2.44
CA GLU A 567 0.88 -1.36 3.63
C GLU A 567 1.82 -0.16 3.87
N CYS A 568 2.17 0.61 2.84
CA CYS A 568 3.00 1.81 2.98
C CYS A 568 2.38 3.02 2.27
N TYR A 569 2.69 4.21 2.78
CA TYR A 569 2.32 5.51 2.16
C TYR A 569 0.83 5.69 1.83
N ALA A 570 -0.07 5.04 2.58
CA ALA A 570 -1.46 4.89 2.16
C ALA A 570 -2.25 6.22 2.01
N THR A 571 -1.82 7.29 2.66
CA THR A 571 -2.40 8.64 2.51
C THR A 571 -1.93 9.37 1.25
N ARG A 572 -0.79 8.97 0.68
CA ARG A 572 -0.15 9.58 -0.50
C ARG A 572 0.30 8.53 -1.51
N ALA A 573 -0.48 7.45 -1.66
CA ALA A 573 -0.06 6.25 -2.39
C ALA A 573 0.37 6.54 -3.85
N ILE A 574 -0.33 7.43 -4.55
CA ILE A 574 0.01 7.81 -5.93
C ILE A 574 1.31 8.62 -5.97
N ASP A 575 1.47 9.61 -5.09
CA ASP A 575 2.70 10.41 -5.03
C ASP A 575 3.90 9.49 -4.76
N ALA A 576 3.79 8.63 -3.73
CA ALA A 576 4.80 7.67 -3.37
C ALA A 576 5.11 6.70 -4.51
N PHE A 577 4.09 6.20 -5.22
CA PHE A 577 4.27 5.31 -6.36
C PHE A 577 5.09 5.98 -7.47
N LEU A 578 4.73 7.21 -7.87
CA LEU A 578 5.44 7.96 -8.91
C LEU A 578 6.91 8.21 -8.52
N ILE A 579 7.15 8.58 -7.25
CA ILE A 579 8.51 8.77 -6.70
C ILE A 579 9.31 7.48 -6.83
N HIS A 580 8.80 6.36 -6.33
CA HIS A 580 9.53 5.09 -6.32
C HIS A 580 9.70 4.50 -7.72
N ARG A 581 8.77 4.78 -8.63
CA ARG A 581 8.88 4.42 -10.05
C ARG A 581 10.00 5.20 -10.74
N PHE A 582 10.12 6.50 -10.46
CA PHE A 582 11.26 7.33 -10.87
C PHE A 582 12.58 6.86 -10.26
N LEU A 583 12.59 6.50 -8.97
CA LEU A 583 13.79 5.97 -8.31
C LEU A 583 14.24 4.66 -8.95
N LEU A 584 13.31 3.76 -9.31
CA LEU A 584 13.67 2.52 -9.99
C LEU A 584 14.29 2.79 -11.37
N ASP A 585 13.73 3.73 -12.14
CA ASP A 585 14.30 4.11 -13.44
C ASP A 585 15.68 4.80 -13.31
N SER A 586 15.95 5.40 -12.15
CA SER A 586 17.22 6.07 -11.85
C SER A 586 18.34 5.13 -11.40
N VAL A 587 18.04 3.88 -11.05
CA VAL A 587 19.01 2.91 -10.53
C VAL A 587 20.24 2.76 -11.43
N PRO A 588 20.15 2.60 -12.77
CA PRO A 588 21.33 2.46 -13.62
C PRO A 588 22.25 3.69 -13.57
N THR A 589 21.67 4.89 -13.50
CA THR A 589 22.44 6.14 -13.40
C THR A 589 23.10 6.28 -12.04
N ILE A 590 22.41 5.90 -10.96
CA ILE A 590 22.97 5.90 -9.61
C ILE A 590 24.10 4.89 -9.48
N PHE A 591 23.91 3.68 -10.02
CA PHE A 591 24.92 2.63 -9.99
C PHE A 591 26.22 3.05 -10.72
N SER A 592 26.12 3.88 -11.77
CA SER A 592 27.31 4.46 -12.42
C SER A 592 28.19 5.33 -11.51
N ARG A 593 27.69 5.74 -10.33
CA ARG A 593 28.42 6.53 -9.32
C ARG A 593 29.21 5.67 -8.33
N TYR A 594 29.10 4.35 -8.40
CA TYR A 594 29.78 3.39 -7.53
C TYR A 594 31.20 3.11 -8.06
N VAL A 595 31.96 4.18 -8.31
CA VAL A 595 33.21 4.15 -9.10
C VAL A 595 34.35 3.43 -8.38
N PHE A 596 34.32 3.43 -7.04
CA PHE A 596 35.40 2.88 -6.21
C PHE A 596 35.13 1.47 -5.70
N ASP A 597 34.01 0.85 -6.11
CA ASP A 597 33.65 -0.50 -5.68
C ASP A 597 34.58 -1.56 -6.28
N ASP A 598 35.07 -2.45 -5.42
CA ASP A 598 36.07 -3.48 -5.75
C ASP A 598 35.47 -4.90 -5.80
N GLY A 599 34.14 -5.00 -5.88
CA GLY A 599 33.40 -6.27 -5.88
C GLY A 599 33.35 -6.95 -4.51
N CYS A 600 33.82 -6.29 -3.45
CA CYS A 600 33.62 -6.70 -2.07
C CYS A 600 32.59 -5.80 -1.37
N PHE A 601 32.12 -6.28 -0.22
CA PHE A 601 31.18 -5.56 0.65
C PHE A 601 31.80 -5.35 2.02
N TYR A 602 31.38 -4.29 2.71
CA TYR A 602 31.99 -3.85 3.96
C TYR A 602 30.93 -3.56 4.99
N LEU A 603 31.22 -3.91 6.24
CA LEU A 603 30.28 -3.70 7.33
C LEU A 603 30.02 -2.19 7.53
N LYS A 604 28.75 -1.82 7.49
CA LYS A 604 28.24 -0.46 7.69
C LYS A 604 27.38 -0.43 8.94
N HIS A 605 27.57 0.61 9.76
CA HIS A 605 26.66 0.90 10.88
C HIS A 605 25.35 1.48 10.31
N ALA A 606 24.21 0.98 10.79
CA ALA A 606 22.90 1.39 10.25
C ALA A 606 22.42 2.75 10.78
N ASP A 607 22.91 3.15 11.95
CA ASP A 607 22.72 4.49 12.51
C ASP A 607 24.01 5.31 12.39
N ASP A 608 23.98 6.42 11.66
CA ASP A 608 25.12 7.28 11.39
C ASP A 608 24.88 8.73 11.85
N LYS A 609 23.93 8.95 12.76
CA LYS A 609 23.54 10.28 13.31
C LYS A 609 24.42 10.75 14.47
N GLY A 610 25.21 9.85 15.06
CA GLY A 610 26.33 10.15 15.95
C GLY A 610 26.05 9.99 17.46
N ASP A 611 24.81 9.82 17.89
CA ASP A 611 24.45 9.60 19.31
C ASP A 611 24.80 8.20 19.84
N HIS A 612 25.04 7.26 18.93
CA HIS A 612 25.63 5.94 19.20
C HIS A 612 27.15 5.98 19.44
N ILE A 613 27.82 7.12 19.25
CA ILE A 613 29.25 7.29 19.55
C ILE A 613 29.40 7.77 20.99
N LEU A 614 30.10 7.01 21.81
CA LEU A 614 30.47 7.38 23.17
C LEU A 614 31.84 8.04 23.18
N VAL A 615 31.94 9.17 23.89
CA VAL A 615 33.18 9.91 24.07
C VAL A 615 33.49 10.19 25.53
N ASP A 616 34.77 10.26 25.87
CA ASP A 616 35.24 10.77 27.17
C ASP A 616 35.23 12.33 27.20
N ASP A 617 35.66 12.90 28.34
CA ASP A 617 35.68 14.37 28.51
C ASP A 617 36.71 15.06 27.58
N ASP A 618 37.66 14.30 27.00
CA ASP A 618 38.65 14.76 26.02
C ASP A 618 38.22 14.49 24.56
N TYR A 619 36.99 14.03 24.33
CA TYR A 619 36.43 13.67 23.02
C TYR A 619 37.17 12.52 22.32
N ASN A 620 37.77 11.60 23.09
CA ASN A 620 38.22 10.31 22.55
C ASN A 620 37.03 9.35 22.44
N ILE A 621 36.91 8.62 21.33
CA ILE A 621 35.88 7.61 21.13
C ILE A 621 36.18 6.44 22.04
N THR A 622 35.31 6.22 23.01
CA THR A 622 35.41 5.11 23.97
C THR A 622 34.59 3.92 23.55
N GLY A 623 33.57 4.10 22.71
CA GLY A 623 32.74 3.00 22.19
C GLY A 623 31.77 3.43 21.09
N ILE A 624 31.49 2.52 20.18
CA ILE A 624 30.42 2.58 19.18
C ILE A 624 29.41 1.50 19.58
N VAL A 625 28.21 1.94 19.95
CA VAL A 625 27.13 1.07 20.44
C VAL A 625 25.99 1.04 19.43
N ASP A 626 24.97 0.24 19.71
CA ASP A 626 23.76 0.15 18.88
C ASP A 626 23.96 -0.36 17.44
N TRP A 627 24.67 -1.48 17.31
CA TRP A 627 24.88 -2.20 16.04
C TRP A 627 23.63 -2.95 15.54
N GLU A 628 22.44 -2.56 16.01
CA GLU A 628 21.18 -3.08 15.51
C GLU A 628 21.04 -2.70 14.01
N TRP A 629 20.53 -3.62 13.20
CA TRP A 629 20.38 -3.47 11.73
C TRP A 629 21.68 -3.28 10.92
N ALA A 630 22.86 -3.47 11.55
CA ALA A 630 24.12 -3.46 10.84
C ALA A 630 24.14 -4.47 9.68
N HIS A 631 24.77 -4.09 8.58
CA HIS A 631 24.80 -4.88 7.35
C HIS A 631 26.06 -4.57 6.54
N THR A 632 26.40 -5.47 5.63
CA THR A 632 27.43 -5.24 4.64
C THR A 632 26.85 -4.49 3.45
N ASP A 633 27.58 -3.49 2.97
CA ASP A 633 27.20 -2.67 1.82
C ASP A 633 28.38 -2.51 0.87
N SER A 634 28.11 -1.98 -0.32
CA SER A 634 29.11 -1.55 -1.30
C SER A 634 30.11 -0.60 -0.65
N LYS A 635 31.37 -0.61 -1.13
CA LYS A 635 32.43 0.28 -0.60
C LYS A 635 32.01 1.76 -0.67
N SER A 636 31.36 2.17 -1.75
CA SER A 636 30.87 3.52 -1.96
C SER A 636 29.77 3.94 -0.96
N VAL A 637 29.00 2.99 -0.41
CA VAL A 637 27.92 3.28 0.56
C VAL A 637 28.41 3.10 2.00
N ALA A 638 29.19 2.05 2.26
CA ALA A 638 29.74 1.72 3.57
C ALA A 638 30.67 2.82 4.10
N PHE A 639 31.48 3.41 3.22
CA PHE A 639 32.45 4.47 3.56
C PHE A 639 32.06 5.85 3.02
N ASN A 640 30.79 6.07 2.73
CA ASN A 640 30.28 7.42 2.48
C ASN A 640 30.36 8.27 3.76
N SER A 641 30.14 9.58 3.63
CA SER A 641 30.09 10.47 4.78
C SER A 641 29.05 10.00 5.81
N PRO A 642 29.37 9.93 7.11
CA PRO A 642 28.35 9.72 8.13
C PRO A 642 27.28 10.83 8.09
N VAL A 643 26.02 10.46 8.29
CA VAL A 643 24.89 11.42 8.33
C VAL A 643 25.13 12.56 9.35
N LEU A 644 25.85 12.30 10.44
CA LEU A 644 26.21 13.30 11.46
C LEU A 644 27.06 14.47 10.93
N LEU A 645 27.76 14.30 9.81
CA LEU A 645 28.59 15.34 9.18
C LEU A 645 27.82 16.17 8.16
N LEU A 646 26.61 15.76 7.78
CA LEU A 646 25.83 16.45 6.75
C LEU A 646 25.33 17.81 7.28
N PRO A 647 25.41 18.89 6.47
CA PRO A 647 24.77 20.16 6.80
C PRO A 647 23.24 20.00 6.67
N VAL A 648 22.59 19.61 7.77
CA VAL A 648 21.18 19.16 7.81
C VAL A 648 20.23 20.09 7.03
N ALA A 649 20.28 21.39 7.28
CA ALA A 649 19.41 22.37 6.62
C ALA A 649 19.66 22.48 5.11
N ASP A 650 20.92 22.38 4.68
CA ASP A 650 21.29 22.43 3.25
C ASP A 650 20.93 21.12 2.55
N PHE A 651 21.13 20.00 3.24
CA PHE A 651 20.78 18.67 2.75
C PHE A 651 19.28 18.58 2.46
N TYR A 652 18.41 18.99 3.39
CA TYR A 652 16.97 19.02 3.18
C TYR A 652 16.52 20.03 2.12
N ARG A 653 17.32 21.07 1.83
CA ARG A 653 17.12 21.97 0.68
C ARG A 653 17.63 21.39 -0.65
N GLY A 654 18.08 20.14 -0.64
CA GLY A 654 18.58 19.44 -1.83
C GLY A 654 19.92 19.98 -2.34
N VAL A 655 20.78 20.53 -1.47
CA VAL A 655 22.12 20.98 -1.85
C VAL A 655 23.02 19.75 -2.09
N ASN A 656 23.64 19.72 -3.27
CA ASN A 656 24.47 18.60 -3.73
C ASN A 656 25.96 18.73 -3.33
N GLU A 657 26.39 19.90 -2.86
CA GLU A 657 27.78 20.14 -2.48
C GLU A 657 28.05 19.65 -1.05
N PRO A 658 29.22 19.03 -0.76
CA PRO A 658 29.58 18.62 0.59
C PRO A 658 29.75 19.82 1.54
N GLY A 659 29.40 19.64 2.82
CA GLY A 659 29.58 20.63 3.86
C GLY A 659 31.03 20.73 4.36
N THR A 660 31.29 21.63 5.31
CA THR A 660 32.64 21.83 5.88
C THR A 660 33.15 20.58 6.60
N ASP A 661 32.32 19.95 7.42
CA ASP A 661 32.72 18.78 8.21
C ASP A 661 33.02 17.57 7.30
N GLU A 662 32.31 17.43 6.18
CA GLU A 662 32.61 16.43 5.14
C GLU A 662 33.95 16.67 4.45
N HIS A 663 34.24 17.91 4.09
CA HIS A 663 35.54 18.26 3.48
C HIS A 663 36.69 17.98 4.45
N ASP A 664 36.53 18.35 5.73
CA ASP A 664 37.51 18.09 6.77
C ASP A 664 37.71 16.58 6.98
N PHE A 665 36.63 15.80 6.99
CA PHE A 665 36.71 14.34 7.12
C PHE A 665 37.39 13.67 5.93
N ALA A 666 37.06 14.10 4.70
CA ALA A 666 37.75 13.63 3.50
C ALA A 666 39.25 13.97 3.53
N GLN A 667 39.60 15.19 3.97
CA GLN A 667 41.01 15.57 4.12
C GLN A 667 41.73 14.71 5.16
N LEU A 668 41.09 14.38 6.28
CA LEU A 668 41.67 13.49 7.30
C LEU A 668 41.93 12.07 6.77
N LEU A 669 41.02 11.53 5.95
CA LEU A 669 41.22 10.23 5.29
C LEU A 669 42.39 10.28 4.30
N GLU A 670 42.51 11.38 3.55
CA GLU A 670 43.61 11.60 2.61
C GLU A 670 44.97 11.77 3.32
N ASP A 671 45.02 12.52 4.42
CA ASP A 671 46.20 12.71 5.25
C ASP A 671 46.67 11.38 5.88
N LYS A 672 45.73 10.45 6.13
CA LYS A 672 46.00 9.08 6.58
C LYS A 672 46.38 8.12 5.44
N GLY A 673 46.41 8.59 4.18
CA GLY A 673 46.83 7.82 3.00
C GLY A 673 45.71 7.08 2.27
N HIS A 674 44.44 7.34 2.61
CA HIS A 674 43.28 6.66 2.04
C HIS A 674 42.53 7.57 1.05
N HIS A 675 43.20 7.92 -0.06
CA HIS A 675 42.65 8.81 -1.08
C HIS A 675 41.33 8.31 -1.70
N GLU A 676 41.17 6.99 -1.91
CA GLU A 676 39.91 6.43 -2.41
C GLU A 676 38.73 6.70 -1.46
N LEU A 677 38.92 6.55 -0.14
CA LEU A 677 37.87 6.81 0.85
C LEU A 677 37.54 8.31 0.90
N ALA A 678 38.55 9.18 0.78
CA ALA A 678 38.34 10.62 0.70
C ALA A 678 37.49 11.02 -0.51
N GLU A 679 37.73 10.40 -1.67
CA GLU A 679 36.93 10.64 -2.88
C GLU A 679 35.51 10.08 -2.80
N ILE A 680 35.30 8.95 -2.11
CA ILE A 680 33.95 8.45 -1.82
C ILE A 680 33.16 9.49 -1.00
N VAL A 681 33.77 10.06 0.04
CA VAL A 681 33.12 11.10 0.88
C VAL A 681 32.81 12.37 0.06
N ARG A 682 33.75 12.85 -0.75
CA ARG A 682 33.57 14.08 -1.56
C ARG A 682 32.45 13.95 -2.59
N ASN A 683 32.30 12.76 -3.19
CA ASN A 683 31.39 12.54 -4.31
C ASN A 683 30.09 11.82 -3.89
N GLY A 684 29.97 11.41 -2.63
CA GLY A 684 28.91 10.54 -2.15
C GLY A 684 27.56 11.22 -1.85
N ARG A 685 27.45 12.55 -2.00
CA ARG A 685 26.20 13.29 -1.68
C ARG A 685 24.99 12.80 -2.47
N ILE A 686 25.16 12.48 -3.76
CA ILE A 686 24.08 11.97 -4.60
C ILE A 686 23.54 10.62 -4.10
N ILE A 687 24.43 9.76 -3.56
CA ILE A 687 24.06 8.47 -2.97
C ILE A 687 23.26 8.70 -1.68
N HIS A 688 23.62 9.69 -0.85
CA HIS A 688 22.80 10.07 0.30
C HIS A 688 21.39 10.48 -0.13
N LEU A 689 21.28 11.41 -1.08
CA LEU A 689 19.97 11.88 -1.55
C LEU A 689 19.11 10.73 -2.10
N PHE A 690 19.71 9.83 -2.88
CA PHE A 690 19.01 8.67 -3.41
C PHE A 690 18.53 7.72 -2.30
N ASN A 691 19.41 7.34 -1.38
CA ASN A 691 19.07 6.42 -0.28
C ASN A 691 18.02 7.02 0.66
N PHE A 692 18.09 8.32 0.94
CA PHE A 692 17.04 9.02 1.69
C PHE A 692 15.71 8.98 0.94
N CYS A 693 15.69 9.29 -0.37
CA CYS A 693 14.45 9.25 -1.16
C CYS A 693 13.81 7.85 -1.23
N CYS A 694 14.60 6.77 -1.17
CA CYS A 694 14.09 5.38 -1.21
C CYS A 694 13.32 4.95 0.04
N GLY A 695 13.49 5.66 1.17
CA GLY A 695 12.89 5.27 2.45
C GLY A 695 12.42 6.45 3.29
N TYR A 696 12.25 7.63 2.70
CA TYR A 696 11.85 8.83 3.43
C TYR A 696 10.42 8.73 3.93
N ASP A 697 10.17 9.37 5.07
CA ASP A 697 8.85 9.55 5.66
C ASP A 697 8.12 10.71 4.95
N LEU A 698 7.05 10.40 4.20
CA LEU A 698 6.30 11.41 3.44
C LEU A 698 5.33 12.24 4.28
N ALA A 699 5.27 12.04 5.60
CA ALA A 699 4.57 12.95 6.51
C ALA A 699 5.33 14.28 6.65
N ASP A 700 6.66 14.25 6.59
CA ASP A 700 7.48 15.45 6.42
C ASP A 700 7.61 15.80 4.92
N TRP A 701 6.52 16.31 4.37
CA TRP A 701 6.42 16.59 2.94
C TRP A 701 7.42 17.66 2.48
N ASP A 702 7.58 18.73 3.25
CA ASP A 702 8.42 19.87 2.85
C ASP A 702 9.91 19.48 2.84
N GLY A 703 10.36 18.70 3.84
CA GLY A 703 11.71 18.14 3.85
C GLY A 703 11.96 17.17 2.71
N PHE A 704 10.97 16.32 2.39
CA PHE A 704 11.06 15.38 1.27
C PHE A 704 11.21 16.07 -0.09
N VAL A 705 10.36 17.06 -0.38
CA VAL A 705 10.33 17.73 -1.69
C VAL A 705 11.69 18.34 -2.02
N GLY A 706 12.35 18.96 -1.05
CA GLY A 706 13.68 19.53 -1.22
C GLY A 706 14.75 18.48 -1.52
N LEU A 707 14.75 17.35 -0.79
CA LEU A 707 15.66 16.22 -1.06
C LEU A 707 15.45 15.66 -2.47
N PHE A 708 14.20 15.42 -2.85
CA PHE A 708 13.85 14.85 -4.14
C PHE A 708 14.20 15.79 -5.30
N GLN A 709 14.01 17.10 -5.15
CA GLN A 709 14.47 18.10 -6.11
C GLN A 709 16.00 18.13 -6.22
N GLY A 710 16.71 18.02 -5.09
CA GLY A 710 18.17 17.88 -5.06
C GLY A 710 18.66 16.69 -5.88
N LEU A 711 18.04 15.51 -5.68
CA LEU A 711 18.35 14.29 -6.42
C LEU A 711 18.11 14.44 -7.93
N ARG A 712 16.94 14.97 -8.33
CA ARG A 712 16.60 15.18 -9.76
C ARG A 712 17.58 16.12 -10.46
N ARG A 713 18.04 17.17 -9.76
CA ARG A 713 19.12 18.05 -10.26
C ARG A 713 20.43 17.28 -10.44
N ALA A 714 20.82 16.48 -9.45
CA ALA A 714 22.07 15.70 -9.50
C ALA A 714 22.08 14.66 -10.65
N LEU A 715 20.90 14.13 -11.00
CA LEU A 715 20.71 13.16 -12.07
C LEU A 715 20.56 13.77 -13.47
N ASN A 716 20.44 15.09 -13.59
CA ASN A 716 20.08 15.78 -14.85
C ASN A 716 18.80 15.22 -15.51
N ALA A 717 17.87 14.64 -14.74
CA ALA A 717 16.70 13.97 -15.29
C ALA A 717 15.66 14.99 -15.77
N ASP A 718 15.28 15.96 -14.93
CA ASP A 718 14.19 16.91 -15.20
C ASP A 718 14.32 18.26 -14.43
N GLY A 719 15.52 18.60 -13.93
CA GLY A 719 15.86 19.93 -13.39
C GLY A 719 14.97 20.50 -12.27
N ASP A 720 14.92 21.84 -12.18
CA ASP A 720 14.18 22.66 -11.20
C ASP A 720 12.64 22.63 -11.36
N LEU A 721 12.07 21.61 -12.04
CA LEU A 721 10.63 21.47 -12.07
C LEU A 721 10.09 21.38 -10.65
N GLU A 722 9.16 22.27 -10.32
CA GLU A 722 8.39 22.23 -9.08
C GLU A 722 7.53 20.96 -9.03
N TRP A 723 7.19 20.52 -7.82
CA TRP A 723 6.55 19.23 -7.56
C TRP A 723 5.33 18.96 -8.45
N GLU A 724 4.39 19.89 -8.57
CA GLU A 724 3.15 19.68 -9.34
C GLU A 724 3.41 19.54 -10.85
N ALA A 725 4.38 20.30 -11.39
CA ALA A 725 4.78 20.18 -12.78
C ALA A 725 5.47 18.84 -13.04
N TRP A 726 6.35 18.42 -12.13
CA TRP A 726 7.00 17.12 -12.20
C TRP A 726 5.99 15.97 -12.08
N LYS A 727 5.04 16.04 -11.14
CA LYS A 727 3.98 15.05 -10.95
C LYS A 727 3.13 14.90 -12.19
N LYS A 728 2.74 16.02 -12.84
CA LYS A 728 1.99 15.99 -14.10
C LYS A 728 2.76 15.26 -15.21
N LYS A 729 4.08 15.53 -15.32
CA LYS A 729 4.96 14.83 -16.25
C LYS A 729 5.03 13.33 -15.91
N ALA A 730 5.36 12.97 -14.67
CA ALA A 730 5.46 11.58 -14.22
C ALA A 730 4.16 10.80 -14.43
N MET A 731 3.00 11.41 -14.16
CA MET A 731 1.69 10.81 -14.44
C MET A 731 1.49 10.47 -15.92
N ASN A 732 2.01 11.30 -16.83
CA ASN A 732 1.96 11.01 -18.26
C ASN A 732 3.01 9.97 -18.67
N ASP A 733 4.21 10.05 -18.13
CA ASP A 733 5.31 9.11 -18.42
C ASP A 733 4.92 7.67 -18.00
N TYR A 734 4.21 7.54 -16.86
CA TYR A 734 3.78 6.25 -16.30
C TYR A 734 2.32 5.90 -16.56
N LYS A 735 1.60 6.59 -17.46
CA LYS A 735 0.15 6.40 -17.67
C LYS A 735 -0.26 4.98 -18.07
N ASN A 736 0.66 4.21 -18.66
CA ASN A 736 0.42 2.83 -19.09
C ASN A 736 0.81 1.80 -18.02
N ASP A 737 1.32 2.23 -16.87
CA ASP A 737 1.65 1.34 -15.75
C ASP A 737 0.35 0.83 -15.11
N SER A 738 0.18 -0.50 -15.06
CA SER A 738 -1.04 -1.13 -14.56
C SER A 738 -1.26 -0.87 -13.06
N GLN A 739 -0.18 -0.80 -12.28
CA GLN A 739 -0.23 -0.58 -10.84
C GLN A 739 -0.61 0.87 -10.52
N LEU A 740 -0.10 1.84 -11.28
CA LEU A 740 -0.54 3.24 -11.18
C LEU A 740 -2.04 3.37 -11.48
N ASN A 741 -2.51 2.71 -12.53
CA ASN A 741 -3.93 2.72 -12.91
C ASN A 741 -4.81 2.09 -11.83
N GLU A 742 -4.37 1.01 -11.19
CA GLU A 742 -5.06 0.41 -10.04
C GLU A 742 -5.21 1.40 -8.87
N LEU A 743 -4.14 2.11 -8.51
CA LEU A 743 -4.18 3.13 -7.46
C LEU A 743 -5.15 4.27 -7.78
N LEU A 744 -5.16 4.74 -9.03
CA LEU A 744 -6.08 5.79 -9.49
C LEU A 744 -7.54 5.33 -9.40
N ILE A 745 -7.83 4.09 -9.78
CA ILE A 745 -9.16 3.48 -9.64
C ILE A 745 -9.55 3.37 -8.16
N ARG A 746 -8.62 2.94 -7.29
CA ARG A 746 -8.86 2.79 -5.85
C ARG A 746 -9.16 4.14 -5.19
N GLN A 747 -8.40 5.19 -5.51
CA GLN A 747 -8.66 6.54 -5.02
C GLN A 747 -10.01 7.05 -5.49
N ALA A 748 -10.33 6.88 -6.78
CA ALA A 748 -11.62 7.28 -7.34
C ALA A 748 -12.80 6.58 -6.66
N LYS A 749 -12.65 5.33 -6.21
CA LYS A 749 -13.66 4.59 -5.42
C LYS A 749 -13.83 5.13 -4.00
N ARG A 750 -12.75 5.57 -3.34
CA ARG A 750 -12.80 6.11 -1.96
C ARG A 750 -13.62 7.41 -1.89
N ASP A 751 -13.46 8.27 -2.88
CA ASP A 751 -14.20 9.54 -2.99
C ASP A 751 -15.71 9.38 -3.25
N LEU A 752 -16.20 8.14 -3.44
CA LEU A 752 -17.59 7.82 -3.78
C LEU A 752 -18.42 7.28 -2.61
N ILE A 753 -17.96 7.40 -1.35
CA ILE A 753 -18.66 6.91 -0.15
C ILE A 753 -19.15 8.08 0.74
N GLU A 754 -20.44 8.07 1.10
CA GLU A 754 -21.14 9.16 1.79
C GLU A 754 -20.62 9.54 3.18
N GLU A 755 -19.98 8.60 3.90
CA GLU A 755 -19.46 8.85 5.26
C GLU A 755 -18.38 9.93 5.27
N HIS A 756 -17.68 10.16 4.15
CA HIS A 756 -16.62 11.17 4.06
C HIS A 756 -17.16 12.59 3.84
N THR A 757 -18.48 12.78 3.84
CA THR A 757 -19.07 14.11 3.68
C THR A 757 -18.96 14.90 4.98
N PRO A 758 -18.51 16.17 4.96
CA PRO A 758 -18.55 17.02 6.13
C PRO A 758 -19.95 17.05 6.73
N HIS A 759 -20.06 16.80 8.04
CA HIS A 759 -21.30 16.77 8.81
C HIS A 759 -22.21 15.54 8.63
N TYR A 760 -21.73 14.46 7.98
CA TYR A 760 -22.46 13.18 7.98
C TYR A 760 -22.65 12.67 9.42
N LYS A 761 -23.90 12.39 9.80
CA LYS A 761 -24.22 11.72 11.07
C LYS A 761 -25.19 10.58 10.77
N PRO A 762 -24.79 9.31 10.99
CA PRO A 762 -25.59 8.15 10.62
C PRO A 762 -27.04 8.24 11.11
N GLN A 763 -27.25 8.67 12.36
CA GLN A 763 -28.58 8.81 12.98
C GLN A 763 -29.59 9.68 12.20
N HIS A 764 -29.13 10.55 11.30
CA HIS A 764 -29.99 11.39 10.48
C HIS A 764 -30.40 10.74 9.16
N PHE A 765 -29.77 9.65 8.76
CA PHE A 765 -30.06 8.97 7.49
C PHE A 765 -30.90 7.72 7.70
N TYR A 766 -31.84 7.47 6.79
CA TYR A 766 -32.65 6.26 6.81
C TYR A 766 -31.77 5.04 6.47
N PRO A 767 -31.79 3.96 7.28
CA PRO A 767 -30.97 2.77 7.03
C PRO A 767 -31.63 1.88 5.95
N VAL A 768 -31.62 2.33 4.69
CA VAL A 768 -32.20 1.59 3.56
C VAL A 768 -31.54 0.22 3.43
N ARG A 769 -32.34 -0.83 3.28
CA ARG A 769 -31.84 -2.19 2.98
C ARG A 769 -32.13 -2.58 1.54
N LEU A 770 -31.20 -3.29 0.90
CA LEU A 770 -31.48 -3.89 -0.41
C LEU A 770 -32.69 -4.82 -0.31
N TYR A 771 -33.51 -4.81 -1.37
CA TYR A 771 -34.77 -5.56 -1.51
C TYR A 771 -35.90 -5.18 -0.55
N GLU A 772 -35.68 -4.21 0.33
CA GLU A 772 -36.76 -3.59 1.12
C GLU A 772 -37.81 -2.99 0.17
N ILE A 773 -39.08 -3.10 0.54
CA ILE A 773 -40.18 -2.52 -0.22
C ILE A 773 -40.66 -1.25 0.48
N LEU A 774 -40.38 -0.10 -0.13
CA LEU A 774 -40.85 1.19 0.33
C LEU A 774 -42.22 1.53 -0.26
N ASN A 775 -43.07 2.19 0.54
CA ASN A 775 -44.43 2.60 0.16
C ASN A 775 -45.30 1.47 -0.45
N ASN A 776 -45.06 0.21 -0.06
CA ASN A 776 -45.72 -0.98 -0.61
C ASN A 776 -45.63 -1.11 -2.14
N ARG A 777 -44.66 -0.44 -2.78
CA ARG A 777 -44.59 -0.33 -4.25
C ARG A 777 -43.17 -0.42 -4.79
N TYR A 778 -42.20 0.17 -4.10
CA TYR A 778 -40.87 0.35 -4.64
C TYR A 778 -39.88 -0.59 -3.96
N GLN A 779 -39.42 -1.61 -4.69
CA GLN A 779 -38.43 -2.54 -4.17
C GLN A 779 -37.02 -2.01 -4.44
N ILE A 780 -36.23 -1.79 -3.38
CA ILE A 780 -34.85 -1.32 -3.50
C ILE A 780 -33.98 -2.36 -4.22
N ALA A 781 -33.23 -1.92 -5.22
CA ALA A 781 -32.38 -2.77 -6.05
C ALA A 781 -30.88 -2.50 -5.85
N ALA A 782 -30.46 -1.23 -5.86
CA ALA A 782 -29.06 -0.84 -5.68
C ALA A 782 -28.94 0.59 -5.16
N LYS A 783 -27.84 0.92 -4.47
CA LYS A 783 -27.50 2.31 -4.18
C LYS A 783 -26.83 2.92 -5.41
N ILE A 784 -27.27 4.11 -5.83
CA ILE A 784 -26.75 4.76 -7.05
C ILE A 784 -26.20 6.17 -6.82
N GLY A 785 -26.34 6.71 -5.61
CA GLY A 785 -25.74 8.00 -5.27
C GLY A 785 -26.04 8.43 -3.85
N TRP A 786 -25.47 9.56 -3.46
CA TRP A 786 -25.69 10.21 -2.17
C TRP A 786 -25.31 11.69 -2.26
N GLY A 787 -25.77 12.48 -1.30
CA GLY A 787 -25.41 13.87 -1.10
C GLY A 787 -25.33 14.22 0.39
N THR A 788 -25.07 15.48 0.71
CA THR A 788 -24.89 15.97 2.09
C THR A 788 -26.05 15.68 3.03
N SER A 789 -27.27 15.54 2.49
CA SER A 789 -28.50 15.37 3.27
C SER A 789 -29.45 14.32 2.69
N SER A 790 -28.98 13.43 1.80
CA SER A 790 -29.82 12.38 1.22
C SER A 790 -29.02 11.21 0.65
N THR A 791 -29.70 10.08 0.45
CA THR A 791 -29.17 8.93 -0.30
C THR A 791 -30.08 8.63 -1.49
N VAL A 792 -29.52 8.11 -2.58
CA VAL A 792 -30.26 7.85 -3.83
C VAL A 792 -30.16 6.38 -4.22
N TRP A 793 -31.32 5.76 -4.45
CA TRP A 793 -31.46 4.32 -4.64
C TRP A 793 -32.20 4.00 -5.92
N LEU A 794 -31.68 3.04 -6.68
CA LEU A 794 -32.41 2.39 -7.76
C LEU A 794 -33.47 1.49 -7.14
N ALA A 795 -34.70 1.59 -7.59
CA ALA A 795 -35.80 0.75 -7.13
C ALA A 795 -36.66 0.26 -8.30
N ARG A 796 -37.16 -0.98 -8.20
CA ARG A 796 -38.12 -1.55 -9.13
C ARG A 796 -39.54 -1.13 -8.75
N ASP A 797 -40.31 -0.62 -9.70
CA ASP A 797 -41.72 -0.27 -9.53
C ASP A 797 -42.60 -1.52 -9.68
N LEU A 798 -43.16 -2.00 -8.56
CA LEU A 798 -43.97 -3.22 -8.52
C LEU A 798 -45.40 -3.05 -9.07
N HIS A 799 -45.84 -1.82 -9.35
CA HIS A 799 -47.16 -1.56 -9.93
C HIS A 799 -47.22 -1.76 -11.45
N GLN A 800 -46.10 -2.08 -12.10
CA GLN A 800 -46.13 -2.42 -13.52
C GLN A 800 -46.59 -3.87 -13.74
N TRP A 801 -47.43 -4.06 -14.77
CA TRP A 801 -47.92 -5.37 -15.15
C TRP A 801 -46.78 -6.33 -15.53
N ARG A 802 -46.86 -7.59 -15.06
CA ARG A 802 -45.80 -8.61 -15.19
C ARG A 802 -45.40 -8.96 -16.63
N TRP A 803 -46.22 -8.64 -17.63
CA TRP A 803 -45.95 -8.88 -19.06
C TRP A 803 -45.29 -7.69 -19.77
N LEU A 804 -45.09 -6.57 -19.07
CA LEU A 804 -44.28 -5.45 -19.56
C LEU A 804 -42.85 -5.54 -19.01
N PRO A 805 -41.84 -5.01 -19.72
CA PRO A 805 -40.47 -4.95 -19.21
C PRO A 805 -40.42 -4.22 -17.86
N PRO A 806 -39.55 -4.64 -16.92
CA PRO A 806 -39.45 -4.01 -15.60
C PRO A 806 -39.16 -2.51 -15.69
N ARG A 807 -39.91 -1.70 -14.92
CA ARG A 807 -39.71 -0.27 -14.76
C ARG A 807 -38.92 -0.02 -13.49
N TYR A 808 -37.86 0.75 -13.65
CA TYR A 808 -37.02 1.20 -12.55
C TYR A 808 -37.18 2.70 -12.36
N VAL A 809 -37.03 3.13 -11.11
CA VAL A 809 -37.09 4.53 -10.66
C VAL A 809 -35.92 4.82 -9.73
N ALA A 810 -35.56 6.10 -9.60
CA ALA A 810 -34.61 6.56 -8.60
C ALA A 810 -35.37 7.12 -7.40
N ILE A 811 -35.03 6.70 -6.19
CA ILE A 811 -35.62 7.16 -4.94
C ILE A 811 -34.58 7.92 -4.16
N LYS A 812 -34.78 9.22 -4.02
CA LYS A 812 -34.03 10.09 -3.11
C LYS A 812 -34.67 10.00 -1.73
N VAL A 813 -33.92 9.53 -0.74
CA VAL A 813 -34.34 9.44 0.65
C VAL A 813 -33.62 10.51 1.46
N ASN A 814 -34.38 11.51 1.92
CA ASN A 814 -33.83 12.64 2.63
C ASN A 814 -33.52 12.32 4.10
N ALA A 815 -32.50 12.97 4.65
CA ALA A 815 -32.15 12.90 6.06
C ALA A 815 -33.26 13.51 6.94
N SER A 816 -33.28 13.20 8.23
CA SER A 816 -34.32 13.64 9.17
C SER A 816 -33.97 14.92 9.94
N ASN A 817 -32.79 15.50 9.74
CA ASN A 817 -32.23 16.60 10.55
C ASN A 817 -32.73 18.01 10.18
N TYR A 818 -33.98 18.13 9.74
CA TYR A 818 -34.58 19.42 9.42
C TYR A 818 -35.06 20.16 10.66
N ALA A 819 -34.83 21.48 10.70
CA ALA A 819 -35.22 22.33 11.83
C ALA A 819 -36.75 22.46 12.02
N SER A 820 -37.52 22.28 10.93
CA SER A 820 -38.99 22.34 10.96
C SER A 820 -39.58 21.43 9.87
N GLN A 821 -40.86 21.09 10.02
CA GLN A 821 -41.60 20.34 9.01
C GLN A 821 -41.70 21.10 7.68
N GLU A 822 -41.82 22.43 7.73
CA GLU A 822 -41.85 23.28 6.54
C GLU A 822 -40.51 23.21 5.79
N SER A 823 -39.38 23.21 6.52
CA SER A 823 -38.05 23.05 5.94
C SER A 823 -37.86 21.67 5.29
N ALA A 824 -38.42 20.61 5.89
CA ALA A 824 -38.34 19.26 5.35
C ALA A 824 -39.12 19.11 4.03
N GLU A 825 -40.27 19.79 3.92
CA GLU A 825 -41.16 19.70 2.76
C GLU A 825 -40.81 20.70 1.63
N LYS A 826 -39.93 21.67 1.89
CA LYS A 826 -39.59 22.74 0.93
C LYS A 826 -39.16 22.18 -0.42
N GLU A 827 -38.22 21.23 -0.42
CA GLU A 827 -37.69 20.62 -1.65
C GLU A 827 -38.79 19.92 -2.46
N VAL A 828 -39.65 19.13 -1.79
CA VAL A 828 -40.76 18.43 -2.44
C VAL A 828 -41.72 19.41 -3.09
N ARG A 829 -42.11 20.46 -2.37
CA ARG A 829 -43.06 21.47 -2.87
C ARG A 829 -42.50 22.21 -4.09
N ILE A 830 -41.22 22.59 -4.06
CA ILE A 830 -40.58 23.25 -5.22
C ILE A 830 -40.50 22.30 -6.40
N THR A 831 -40.06 21.06 -6.19
CA THR A 831 -39.94 20.05 -7.26
C THR A 831 -41.31 19.67 -7.85
N GLU A 832 -42.35 19.60 -7.02
CA GLU A 832 -43.71 19.37 -7.47
C GLU A 832 -44.22 20.56 -8.31
N HIS A 833 -43.92 21.80 -7.89
CA HIS A 833 -44.24 23.01 -8.65
C HIS A 833 -43.55 23.02 -10.03
N THR A 834 -42.24 22.77 -10.08
CA THR A 834 -41.49 22.74 -11.36
C THR A 834 -41.99 21.63 -12.28
N THR A 835 -42.51 20.54 -11.72
CA THR A 835 -43.11 19.44 -12.50
C THR A 835 -44.45 19.83 -13.14
N LYS A 836 -45.24 20.70 -12.49
CA LYS A 836 -46.62 21.03 -12.87
C LYS A 836 -46.80 22.38 -13.58
N ALA A 837 -45.87 23.32 -13.43
CA ALA A 837 -46.03 24.71 -13.87
C ALA A 837 -46.44 24.86 -15.36
N ASN A 838 -45.65 24.32 -16.29
CA ASN A 838 -46.01 24.28 -17.71
C ASN A 838 -45.44 23.01 -18.38
N PRO A 839 -46.20 21.89 -18.38
CA PRO A 839 -45.72 20.61 -18.91
C PRO A 839 -45.42 20.59 -20.41
N GLN A 840 -45.93 21.58 -21.17
CA GLN A 840 -45.74 21.68 -22.62
C GLN A 840 -44.50 22.48 -23.00
N HIS A 841 -43.88 23.19 -22.05
CA HIS A 841 -42.68 23.97 -22.33
C HIS A 841 -41.49 23.02 -22.64
N PRO A 842 -40.77 23.18 -23.77
CA PRO A 842 -39.67 22.30 -24.15
C PRO A 842 -38.59 22.14 -23.08
N GLY A 843 -38.27 23.23 -22.38
CA GLY A 843 -37.29 23.28 -21.29
C GLY A 843 -37.59 22.36 -20.10
N ARG A 844 -38.85 21.98 -19.89
CA ARG A 844 -39.26 21.02 -18.83
C ARG A 844 -38.58 19.67 -18.98
N ASN A 845 -38.18 19.28 -20.20
CA ASN A 845 -37.50 18.01 -20.44
C ASN A 845 -36.07 17.96 -19.87
N PHE A 846 -35.47 19.11 -19.57
CA PHE A 846 -34.12 19.24 -19.02
C PHE A 846 -34.12 19.56 -17.53
N VAL A 847 -35.26 19.35 -16.86
CA VAL A 847 -35.44 19.54 -15.42
C VAL A 847 -36.01 18.25 -14.84
N ALA A 848 -35.47 17.79 -13.71
CA ALA A 848 -35.96 16.59 -13.04
C ALA A 848 -37.43 16.73 -12.63
N ALA A 849 -38.22 15.71 -12.95
CA ALA A 849 -39.66 15.70 -12.67
C ALA A 849 -40.00 14.71 -11.57
N LEU A 850 -40.79 15.16 -10.60
CA LEU A 850 -41.26 14.34 -9.48
C LEU A 850 -42.35 13.37 -9.97
N LEU A 851 -42.09 12.07 -9.87
CA LEU A 851 -43.04 11.02 -10.24
C LEU A 851 -43.98 10.64 -9.09
N ASP A 852 -43.43 10.58 -7.88
CA ASP A 852 -44.15 10.24 -6.64
C ASP A 852 -43.38 10.82 -5.44
N SER A 853 -44.07 10.98 -4.31
CA SER A 853 -43.44 11.35 -3.03
C SER A 853 -44.19 10.74 -1.86
N PHE A 854 -43.45 10.25 -0.87
CA PHE A 854 -44.02 9.60 0.32
C PHE A 854 -43.11 9.77 1.54
N ARG A 855 -43.52 9.22 2.69
CA ARG A 855 -42.77 9.30 3.94
C ARG A 855 -42.48 7.91 4.49
N VAL A 856 -41.31 7.77 5.12
CA VAL A 856 -40.91 6.54 5.81
C VAL A 856 -40.43 6.90 7.22
N ALA A 857 -40.83 6.12 8.22
CA ALA A 857 -40.43 6.32 9.60
C ALA A 857 -39.22 5.45 9.97
N SER A 858 -38.29 6.00 10.74
CA SER A 858 -37.16 5.29 11.35
C SER A 858 -36.98 5.73 12.82
N PRO A 859 -36.12 5.04 13.60
CA PRO A 859 -35.74 5.51 14.93
C PRO A 859 -35.13 6.93 14.92
N GLY A 860 -34.51 7.32 13.81
CA GLY A 860 -33.90 8.65 13.61
C GLY A 860 -34.89 9.74 13.19
N GLY A 861 -36.17 9.41 12.99
CA GLY A 861 -37.22 10.36 12.62
C GLY A 861 -38.00 9.97 11.36
N THR A 862 -38.76 10.92 10.81
CA THR A 862 -39.48 10.72 9.55
C THR A 862 -38.66 11.23 8.38
N HIS A 863 -38.52 10.41 7.35
CA HIS A 863 -37.77 10.70 6.14
C HIS A 863 -38.74 10.92 4.98
N ILE A 864 -38.46 11.95 4.18
CA ILE A 864 -39.21 12.25 2.96
C ILE A 864 -38.52 11.54 1.80
N CYS A 865 -39.29 10.79 1.02
CA CYS A 865 -38.82 10.07 -0.14
C CYS A 865 -39.41 10.68 -1.41
N MET A 866 -38.55 10.96 -2.39
CA MET A 866 -38.91 11.54 -3.68
C MET A 866 -38.51 10.58 -4.80
N VAL A 867 -39.44 10.33 -5.72
CA VAL A 867 -39.27 9.34 -6.80
C VAL A 867 -39.10 10.07 -8.14
N PHE A 868 -38.07 9.69 -8.89
CA PHE A 868 -37.67 10.29 -10.16
C PHE A 868 -37.43 9.21 -11.22
N ASP A 869 -37.37 9.63 -12.49
CA ASP A 869 -36.75 8.80 -13.53
C ASP A 869 -35.27 8.57 -13.21
N VAL A 870 -34.74 7.40 -13.57
CA VAL A 870 -33.34 7.07 -13.31
C VAL A 870 -32.45 7.83 -14.28
N LEU A 871 -31.49 8.57 -13.72
CA LEU A 871 -30.43 9.27 -14.43
C LEU A 871 -29.08 8.57 -14.16
N CYS A 872 -28.09 8.83 -15.01
CA CYS A 872 -26.76 8.25 -14.95
C CYS A 872 -25.83 9.10 -14.06
N GLU A 873 -24.57 9.18 -14.46
CA GLU A 873 -23.55 10.00 -13.84
C GLU A 873 -23.77 11.52 -14.04
N PRO A 874 -23.30 12.34 -13.09
CA PRO A 874 -23.24 13.79 -13.23
C PRO A 874 -22.14 14.26 -14.19
N LEU A 875 -22.23 15.50 -14.68
CA LEU A 875 -21.22 16.09 -15.58
C LEU A 875 -19.81 16.10 -14.98
N ARG A 876 -19.69 16.21 -13.65
CA ARG A 876 -18.39 16.09 -12.96
C ARG A 876 -17.68 14.76 -13.24
N MET A 877 -18.44 13.67 -13.33
CA MET A 877 -17.90 12.34 -13.67
C MET A 877 -17.63 12.23 -15.16
N LEU A 878 -18.49 12.80 -16.01
CA LEU A 878 -18.30 12.80 -17.47
C LEU A 878 -16.97 13.46 -17.87
N LYS A 879 -16.61 14.59 -17.23
CA LYS A 879 -15.35 15.33 -17.45
C LYS A 879 -14.11 14.42 -17.34
N ARG A 880 -14.13 13.42 -16.45
CA ARG A 880 -13.02 12.47 -16.23
C ARG A 880 -12.81 11.48 -17.39
N ARG A 881 -13.75 11.40 -18.33
CA ARG A 881 -13.66 10.50 -19.50
C ARG A 881 -12.86 11.07 -20.65
N PHE A 882 -12.43 12.33 -20.53
CA PHE A 882 -11.72 13.06 -21.56
C PHE A 882 -10.33 13.45 -21.05
N GLU A 883 -9.42 13.69 -22.00
CA GLU A 883 -8.03 14.05 -21.71
C GLU A 883 -7.94 15.33 -20.86
N GLY A 884 -6.99 15.37 -19.92
CA GLY A 884 -6.81 16.52 -19.03
C GLY A 884 -7.92 16.71 -18.00
N ASN A 885 -8.86 15.77 -17.87
CA ASN A 885 -10.11 15.96 -17.12
C ASN A 885 -10.83 17.23 -17.57
N THR A 886 -11.06 17.42 -18.87
CA THR A 886 -11.83 18.56 -19.42
C THR A 886 -12.80 18.11 -20.52
N ILE A 887 -13.91 18.82 -20.73
CA ILE A 887 -14.88 18.50 -21.78
C ILE A 887 -14.59 19.36 -23.02
N PRO A 888 -14.32 18.76 -24.20
CA PRO A 888 -14.11 19.50 -25.43
C PRO A 888 -15.32 20.36 -25.80
N LEU A 889 -15.09 21.53 -26.40
CA LEU A 889 -16.13 22.49 -26.76
C LEU A 889 -17.19 21.88 -27.69
N GLY A 890 -16.82 20.93 -28.55
CA GLY A 890 -17.76 20.20 -29.41
C GLY A 890 -18.83 19.41 -28.64
N VAL A 891 -18.49 18.93 -27.44
CA VAL A 891 -19.41 18.24 -26.52
C VAL A 891 -20.07 19.24 -25.56
N LEU A 892 -19.32 20.23 -25.09
CA LEU A 892 -19.81 21.21 -24.12
C LEU A 892 -20.89 22.12 -24.72
N LYS A 893 -20.80 22.44 -26.01
CA LYS A 893 -21.76 23.29 -26.74
C LYS A 893 -23.20 22.77 -26.69
N PRO A 894 -23.52 21.53 -27.13
CA PRO A 894 -24.87 21.00 -26.99
C PRO A 894 -25.29 20.85 -25.52
N VAL A 895 -24.40 20.45 -24.62
CA VAL A 895 -24.69 20.35 -23.17
C VAL A 895 -25.15 21.69 -22.60
N SER A 896 -24.43 22.77 -22.93
CA SER A 896 -24.73 24.14 -22.47
C SER A 896 -26.10 24.60 -22.93
N LYS A 897 -26.47 24.32 -24.20
CA LYS A 897 -27.80 24.63 -24.74
C LYS A 897 -28.93 23.94 -23.96
N LEU A 898 -28.76 22.66 -23.65
CA LEU A 898 -29.79 21.89 -22.92
C LEU A 898 -29.97 22.38 -21.48
N VAL A 899 -28.87 22.73 -20.80
CA VAL A 899 -28.93 23.30 -19.45
C VAL A 899 -29.60 24.68 -19.48
N LEU A 900 -29.27 25.53 -20.45
CA LEU A 900 -29.92 26.84 -20.62
C LEU A 900 -31.42 26.73 -20.91
N GLU A 901 -31.85 25.76 -21.71
CA GLU A 901 -33.27 25.48 -21.94
C GLU A 901 -34.01 25.11 -20.64
N GLY A 902 -33.35 24.32 -19.78
CA GLY A 902 -33.86 24.00 -18.45
C GLY A 902 -33.95 25.22 -17.54
N LEU A 903 -32.90 26.05 -17.49
CA LEU A 903 -32.89 27.29 -16.71
C LEU A 903 -33.94 28.29 -17.19
N ARG A 904 -34.12 28.45 -18.51
CA ARG A 904 -35.19 29.28 -19.07
C ARG A 904 -36.54 28.86 -18.49
N TYR A 905 -36.86 27.56 -18.55
CA TYR A 905 -38.10 27.05 -17.97
C TYR A 905 -38.22 27.32 -16.46
N LEU A 906 -37.15 27.13 -15.69
CA LEU A 906 -37.15 27.40 -14.25
C LEU A 906 -37.40 28.88 -13.95
N HIS A 907 -36.77 29.78 -14.70
CA HIS A 907 -36.83 31.22 -14.45
C HIS A 907 -38.13 31.85 -14.94
N THR A 908 -38.56 31.54 -16.18
CA THR A 908 -39.70 32.20 -16.83
C THR A 908 -41.05 31.58 -16.48
N GLU A 909 -41.15 30.25 -16.44
CA GLU A 909 -42.41 29.54 -16.23
C GLU A 909 -42.59 29.10 -14.77
N CYS A 910 -41.52 28.63 -14.13
CA CYS A 910 -41.62 28.13 -12.76
C CYS A 910 -41.45 29.23 -11.70
N HIS A 911 -40.76 30.33 -12.05
CA HIS A 911 -40.29 31.35 -11.10
C HIS A 911 -39.48 30.74 -9.94
N VAL A 912 -38.53 29.88 -10.27
CA VAL A 912 -37.65 29.18 -9.32
C VAL A 912 -36.20 29.55 -9.62
N ILE A 913 -35.45 29.86 -8.57
CA ILE A 913 -34.00 30.07 -8.60
C ILE A 913 -33.34 28.83 -7.97
N HIS A 914 -32.38 28.22 -8.65
CA HIS A 914 -31.76 26.96 -8.24
C HIS A 914 -30.81 27.13 -7.06
N THR A 915 -30.00 28.19 -7.04
CA THR A 915 -29.08 28.63 -5.96
C THR A 915 -27.87 27.73 -5.66
N ASP A 916 -27.81 26.52 -6.24
CA ASP A 916 -26.67 25.59 -6.14
C ASP A 916 -26.41 24.88 -7.48
N LEU A 917 -26.35 25.63 -8.59
CA LEU A 917 -26.13 25.04 -9.90
C LEU A 917 -24.64 24.69 -10.07
N LYS A 918 -24.30 23.41 -10.20
CA LYS A 918 -22.92 22.91 -10.35
C LYS A 918 -22.88 21.59 -11.11
N SER A 919 -21.69 21.15 -11.50
CA SER A 919 -21.50 19.96 -12.35
C SER A 919 -21.94 18.64 -11.67
N ASP A 920 -22.04 18.59 -10.34
CA ASP A 920 -22.65 17.49 -9.57
C ASP A 920 -24.17 17.40 -9.72
N ASN A 921 -24.84 18.53 -9.94
CA ASN A 921 -26.30 18.65 -9.98
C ASN A 921 -26.88 18.56 -11.40
N ILE A 922 -26.02 18.38 -12.41
CA ILE A 922 -26.43 18.12 -13.80
C ILE A 922 -26.16 16.67 -14.15
N LEU A 923 -27.22 15.86 -14.23
CA LEU A 923 -27.13 14.42 -14.53
C LEU A 923 -27.53 14.12 -15.97
N LEU A 924 -26.99 13.04 -16.51
CA LEU A 924 -27.27 12.59 -17.87
C LEU A 924 -28.41 11.56 -17.89
N ALA A 925 -29.41 11.77 -18.75
CA ALA A 925 -30.48 10.79 -18.95
C ALA A 925 -29.96 9.52 -19.65
N LEU A 926 -30.63 8.39 -19.45
CA LEU A 926 -30.40 7.18 -20.22
C LEU A 926 -31.08 7.27 -21.59
N ARG A 927 -30.37 6.92 -22.68
CA ARG A 927 -31.04 6.67 -23.97
C ARG A 927 -31.78 5.33 -24.00
N ASN A 928 -31.20 4.32 -23.35
CA ASN A 928 -31.79 2.99 -23.27
C ASN A 928 -31.98 2.55 -21.81
N PRO A 929 -33.21 2.57 -21.27
CA PRO A 929 -33.50 2.14 -19.91
C PRO A 929 -33.31 0.63 -19.65
N SER A 930 -33.10 -0.21 -20.68
CA SER A 930 -32.95 -1.66 -20.48
C SER A 930 -31.72 -2.04 -19.65
N ILE A 931 -30.71 -1.18 -19.60
CA ILE A 931 -29.50 -1.39 -18.79
C ILE A 931 -29.83 -1.48 -17.29
N LEU A 932 -30.92 -0.85 -16.83
CA LEU A 932 -31.28 -0.81 -15.42
C LEU A 932 -31.63 -2.20 -14.86
N ASP A 933 -32.16 -3.08 -15.70
CA ASP A 933 -32.43 -4.46 -15.32
C ASP A 933 -31.13 -5.24 -15.12
N SER A 934 -30.12 -5.00 -15.98
CA SER A 934 -28.79 -5.61 -15.79
C SER A 934 -28.12 -5.07 -14.54
N VAL A 935 -28.22 -3.77 -14.25
CA VAL A 935 -27.66 -3.16 -13.03
C VAL A 935 -28.27 -3.77 -11.77
N ALA A 936 -29.60 -3.94 -11.74
CA ALA A 936 -30.29 -4.57 -10.61
C ALA A 936 -29.92 -6.05 -10.46
N GLN A 937 -29.86 -6.80 -11.56
CA GLN A 937 -29.47 -8.21 -11.56
C GLN A 937 -27.99 -8.39 -11.15
N ASP A 938 -27.13 -7.49 -11.58
CA ASP A 938 -25.71 -7.49 -11.27
C ASP A 938 -25.47 -7.11 -9.80
N GLU A 939 -26.26 -6.21 -9.20
CA GLU A 939 -26.24 -5.99 -7.75
C GLU A 939 -26.68 -7.22 -6.95
N MET A 940 -27.60 -8.02 -7.50
CA MET A 940 -28.02 -9.26 -6.87
C MET A 940 -26.99 -10.38 -6.98
N ASN A 941 -26.37 -10.52 -8.15
CA ASN A 941 -25.38 -11.56 -8.40
C ASN A 941 -24.01 -11.20 -7.82
N ASN A 942 -23.66 -9.92 -7.83
CA ASN A 942 -22.37 -9.36 -7.43
C ASN A 942 -22.62 -8.15 -6.50
N PRO A 943 -22.90 -8.40 -5.21
CA PRO A 943 -23.34 -7.34 -4.31
C PRO A 943 -22.25 -6.30 -4.07
N SER A 944 -22.63 -5.02 -4.07
CA SER A 944 -21.69 -3.92 -3.86
C SER A 944 -21.01 -4.04 -2.49
N PRO A 945 -19.70 -3.67 -2.39
CA PRO A 945 -19.02 -3.56 -1.11
C PRO A 945 -19.84 -2.72 -0.14
N ARG A 946 -19.96 -3.20 1.10
CA ARG A 946 -20.76 -2.54 2.13
C ARG A 946 -20.11 -2.66 3.50
N LYS A 947 -20.25 -1.62 4.30
CA LYS A 947 -19.93 -1.63 5.72
C LYS A 947 -21.17 -2.04 6.49
N GLN A 948 -21.10 -3.15 7.21
CA GLN A 948 -22.19 -3.66 8.02
C GLN A 948 -22.01 -3.21 9.47
N LEU A 949 -23.03 -2.57 10.02
CA LEU A 949 -23.11 -2.09 11.40
C LEU A 949 -24.31 -2.74 12.08
N ASP A 950 -24.34 -2.72 13.41
CA ASP A 950 -25.41 -3.36 14.19
C ASP A 950 -26.82 -2.86 13.83
N ASP A 951 -26.96 -1.58 13.46
CA ASP A 951 -28.23 -0.94 13.13
C ASP A 951 -28.45 -0.69 11.63
N ARG A 952 -27.43 -0.80 10.77
CA ARG A 952 -27.49 -0.38 9.36
C ARG A 952 -26.43 -1.02 8.48
N ASP A 953 -26.67 -0.97 7.16
CA ASP A 953 -25.66 -1.24 6.15
C ASP A 953 -25.36 0.04 5.37
N ILE A 954 -24.09 0.28 5.06
CA ILE A 954 -23.64 1.42 4.24
C ILE A 954 -22.99 0.87 2.98
N TYR A 955 -23.64 1.11 1.85
CA TYR A 955 -23.27 0.55 0.55
C TYR A 955 -22.40 1.54 -0.23
N LEU A 956 -21.41 1.00 -0.95
CA LEU A 956 -20.76 1.73 -2.05
C LEU A 956 -21.78 1.95 -3.18
N SER A 957 -21.78 3.13 -3.80
CA SER A 957 -22.72 3.44 -4.89
C SER A 957 -22.31 2.72 -6.18
N ARG A 958 -23.27 2.03 -6.81
CA ARG A 958 -23.12 1.40 -8.13
C ARG A 958 -23.52 2.38 -9.22
N ASN A 959 -22.74 3.45 -9.39
CA ASN A 959 -23.05 4.58 -10.28
C ASN A 959 -22.19 4.64 -11.56
N TYR A 960 -21.32 3.65 -11.78
CA TYR A 960 -20.55 3.50 -13.01
C TYR A 960 -21.07 2.29 -13.81
N TRP A 961 -21.83 2.55 -14.87
CA TRP A 961 -22.49 1.52 -15.67
C TRP A 961 -21.78 1.20 -17.00
N GLY A 962 -20.55 1.71 -17.21
CA GLY A 962 -19.76 1.41 -18.41
C GLY A 962 -20.36 1.93 -19.74
N LEU A 963 -21.27 2.89 -19.68
CA LEU A 963 -21.98 3.41 -20.86
C LEU A 963 -21.04 4.16 -21.80
N THR A 964 -21.15 3.91 -23.10
CA THR A 964 -20.48 4.68 -24.15
C THR A 964 -21.14 6.06 -24.34
N PRO A 965 -20.43 7.06 -24.90
CA PRO A 965 -21.02 8.38 -25.18
C PRO A 965 -22.32 8.35 -25.99
N ASN A 966 -22.48 7.33 -26.86
CA ASN A 966 -23.67 7.15 -27.68
C ASN A 966 -24.90 6.64 -26.92
N GLU A 967 -24.72 6.15 -25.69
CA GLU A 967 -25.78 5.67 -24.80
C GLU A 967 -26.23 6.74 -23.79
N LEU A 968 -25.44 7.80 -23.64
CA LEU A 968 -25.75 8.95 -22.80
C LEU A 968 -26.75 9.89 -23.50
N GLY A 969 -27.79 10.25 -22.77
CA GLY A 969 -28.89 11.07 -23.24
C GLY A 969 -28.69 12.57 -22.96
N ARG A 970 -29.81 13.25 -22.80
CA ARG A 970 -29.86 14.70 -22.51
C ARG A 970 -29.36 15.02 -21.10
N SER A 971 -28.82 16.22 -20.91
CA SER A 971 -28.52 16.78 -19.59
C SER A 971 -29.81 17.20 -18.87
N VAL A 972 -29.87 16.94 -17.57
CA VAL A 972 -31.04 17.22 -16.72
C VAL A 972 -30.56 17.93 -15.45
N ILE A 973 -31.16 19.08 -15.14
CA ILE A 973 -30.96 19.82 -13.88
C ILE A 973 -31.70 19.09 -12.76
N THR A 974 -30.99 18.83 -11.67
CA THR A 974 -31.47 18.08 -10.51
C THR A 974 -31.14 18.80 -9.21
N ASP A 975 -31.69 18.28 -8.10
CA ASP A 975 -31.44 18.73 -6.73
C ASP A 975 -31.92 20.16 -6.40
N PHE A 976 -33.20 20.27 -6.01
CA PHE A 976 -33.84 21.52 -5.64
C PHE A 976 -33.81 21.78 -4.12
N GLY A 977 -32.94 21.11 -3.36
CA GLY A 977 -32.91 21.20 -1.90
C GLY A 977 -32.68 22.63 -1.38
N LEU A 978 -31.86 23.42 -2.10
CA LEU A 978 -31.55 24.81 -1.74
C LEU A 978 -32.39 25.83 -2.51
N ALA A 979 -33.05 25.42 -3.59
CA ALA A 979 -33.82 26.29 -4.48
C ALA A 979 -34.87 27.14 -3.74
N VAL A 980 -35.20 28.29 -4.33
CA VAL A 980 -36.18 29.24 -3.78
C VAL A 980 -37.13 29.76 -4.85
N ARG A 981 -38.23 30.36 -4.41
CA ARG A 981 -39.16 31.12 -5.25
C ARG A 981 -38.53 32.46 -5.64
N GLY A 982 -38.51 32.77 -6.93
CA GLY A 982 -38.01 34.05 -7.45
C GLY A 982 -39.07 35.16 -7.48
N ASP A 983 -40.35 34.81 -7.32
CA ASP A 983 -41.49 35.74 -7.21
C ASP A 983 -41.83 36.12 -5.75
N GLY A 984 -40.94 35.76 -4.80
CA GLY A 984 -41.06 36.06 -3.38
C GLY A 984 -40.44 37.40 -2.97
N PRO A 985 -40.33 37.67 -1.65
CA PRO A 985 -39.63 38.85 -1.14
C PRO A 985 -38.13 38.84 -1.52
N PRO A 986 -37.45 40.00 -1.47
CA PRO A 986 -36.02 40.09 -1.81
C PRO A 986 -35.16 39.07 -1.05
N ASN A 987 -34.33 38.33 -1.77
CA ASN A 987 -33.46 37.32 -1.20
C ASN A 987 -32.08 37.90 -0.93
N SER A 988 -31.61 37.84 0.31
CA SER A 988 -30.25 38.26 0.71
C SER A 988 -29.58 37.30 1.70
N HIS A 989 -30.10 36.08 1.81
CA HIS A 989 -29.48 35.04 2.62
C HIS A 989 -28.31 34.38 1.86
N PRO A 990 -27.32 33.81 2.55
CA PRO A 990 -26.20 33.12 1.91
C PRO A 990 -26.68 31.92 1.07
N ILE A 991 -26.17 31.82 -0.16
CA ILE A 991 -26.38 30.72 -1.09
C ILE A 991 -25.07 30.39 -1.80
N GLN A 992 -25.08 29.34 -2.63
CA GLN A 992 -23.99 28.89 -3.49
C GLN A 992 -22.74 28.39 -2.74
N PRO A 993 -22.08 27.34 -3.28
CA PRO A 993 -20.79 26.91 -2.77
C PRO A 993 -19.72 27.97 -3.06
N GLU A 994 -18.65 27.98 -2.25
CA GLU A 994 -17.65 29.05 -2.20
C GLU A 994 -17.12 29.45 -3.59
N GLY A 995 -16.55 28.53 -4.36
CA GLY A 995 -15.99 28.80 -5.69
C GLY A 995 -17.02 29.17 -6.77
N TYR A 996 -18.31 29.00 -6.50
CA TYR A 996 -19.41 29.34 -7.43
C TYR A 996 -20.13 30.62 -7.02
N ARG A 997 -19.82 31.19 -5.85
CA ARG A 997 -20.62 32.27 -5.28
C ARG A 997 -20.53 33.54 -6.13
N ALA A 998 -21.70 34.08 -6.45
CA ALA A 998 -21.83 35.29 -7.27
C ALA A 998 -21.39 36.55 -6.50
N PRO A 999 -20.95 37.62 -7.20
CA PRO A 999 -20.43 38.83 -6.54
C PRO A 999 -21.42 39.50 -5.59
N GLU A 1000 -22.70 39.58 -5.97
CA GLU A 1000 -23.77 40.16 -5.15
C GLU A 1000 -23.99 39.39 -3.85
N VAL A 1001 -23.83 38.06 -3.88
CA VAL A 1001 -24.00 37.19 -2.70
C VAL A 1001 -22.80 37.37 -1.75
N CYS A 1002 -21.58 37.48 -2.28
CA CYS A 1002 -20.37 37.73 -1.49
C CYS A 1002 -20.43 39.05 -0.72
N LEU A 1003 -21.05 40.08 -1.31
CA LEU A 1003 -21.22 41.39 -0.70
C LEU A 1003 -22.46 41.48 0.22
N GLY A 1004 -23.23 40.40 0.38
CA GLY A 1004 -24.47 40.40 1.16
C GLY A 1004 -25.56 41.30 0.56
N GLY A 1005 -25.54 41.48 -0.76
CA GLY A 1005 -26.58 42.19 -1.52
C GLY A 1005 -27.80 41.30 -1.77
N ASP A 1006 -28.85 41.92 -2.31
CA ASP A 1006 -30.00 41.17 -2.81
C ASP A 1006 -29.64 40.46 -4.12
N TRP A 1007 -30.13 39.23 -4.29
CA TRP A 1007 -29.87 38.39 -5.45
C TRP A 1007 -31.17 37.81 -6.04
N SER A 1008 -31.10 37.40 -7.30
CA SER A 1008 -32.23 36.88 -8.09
C SER A 1008 -31.77 35.80 -9.07
N TYR A 1009 -32.47 35.62 -10.20
CA TYR A 1009 -32.19 34.63 -11.25
C TYR A 1009 -30.76 34.70 -11.81
N SER A 1010 -30.13 35.88 -11.78
CA SER A 1010 -28.72 36.09 -12.18
C SER A 1010 -27.74 35.17 -11.45
N ALA A 1011 -28.02 34.83 -10.19
CA ALA A 1011 -27.17 33.96 -9.40
C ALA A 1011 -26.94 32.59 -10.09
N ASP A 1012 -27.99 32.01 -10.69
CA ASP A 1012 -27.89 30.74 -11.42
C ASP A 1012 -27.09 30.91 -12.73
N ILE A 1013 -27.18 32.06 -13.39
CA ILE A 1013 -26.42 32.37 -14.61
C ILE A 1013 -24.92 32.48 -14.29
N CYS A 1014 -24.58 33.15 -13.19
CA CYS A 1014 -23.20 33.21 -12.71
C CYS A 1014 -22.67 31.80 -12.40
N ASN A 1015 -23.45 30.97 -11.69
CA ASN A 1015 -23.09 29.57 -11.44
C ASN A 1015 -22.87 28.77 -12.73
N LEU A 1016 -23.73 28.94 -13.73
CA LEU A 1016 -23.56 28.30 -15.03
C LEU A 1016 -22.24 28.73 -15.69
N GLY A 1017 -21.90 30.03 -15.67
CA GLY A 1017 -20.64 30.53 -16.22
C GLY A 1017 -19.41 29.90 -15.56
N VAL A 1018 -19.42 29.83 -14.22
CA VAL A 1018 -18.35 29.15 -13.45
C VAL A 1018 -18.28 27.66 -13.81
N MET A 1019 -19.42 26.97 -13.85
CA MET A 1019 -19.51 25.54 -14.16
C MET A 1019 -18.99 25.22 -15.56
N LEU A 1020 -19.42 25.97 -16.59
CA LEU A 1020 -19.00 25.73 -17.97
C LEU A 1020 -17.51 25.99 -18.14
N TRP A 1021 -16.98 27.03 -17.50
CA TRP A 1021 -15.55 27.28 -17.51
C TRP A 1021 -14.77 26.16 -16.82
N ASP A 1022 -15.20 25.69 -15.65
CA ASP A 1022 -14.55 24.55 -14.98
C ASP A 1022 -14.55 23.30 -15.85
N LEU A 1023 -15.70 22.95 -16.45
CA LEU A 1023 -15.82 21.78 -17.32
C LEU A 1023 -14.86 21.86 -18.51
N PHE A 1024 -14.65 23.05 -19.07
CA PHE A 1024 -13.73 23.30 -20.18
C PHE A 1024 -12.25 23.36 -19.76
N TYR A 1025 -11.93 24.07 -18.68
CA TYR A 1025 -10.56 24.46 -18.34
C TYR A 1025 -9.91 23.56 -17.28
N GLY A 1026 -10.70 22.75 -16.56
CA GLY A 1026 -10.21 21.85 -15.53
C GLY A 1026 -10.28 22.40 -14.11
N ARG A 1027 -10.32 23.74 -13.97
CA ARG A 1027 -10.54 24.48 -12.72
C ARG A 1027 -11.46 25.68 -12.94
N GLY A 1028 -12.10 26.16 -11.87
CA GLY A 1028 -12.99 27.31 -11.90
C GLY A 1028 -12.26 28.64 -12.19
N PRO A 1029 -12.96 29.64 -12.76
CA PRO A 1029 -12.38 30.94 -13.08
C PRO A 1029 -11.99 31.73 -11.81
N PHE A 1030 -12.65 31.46 -10.69
CA PHE A 1030 -12.42 32.11 -9.40
C PHE A 1030 -11.58 31.28 -8.43
N ASP A 1031 -11.07 30.11 -8.82
CA ASP A 1031 -10.25 29.28 -7.93
C ASP A 1031 -8.89 29.94 -7.65
N THR A 1032 -8.41 29.81 -6.42
CA THR A 1032 -7.07 30.28 -6.03
C THR A 1032 -5.98 29.36 -6.58
N PRO A 1033 -4.88 29.90 -7.12
CA PRO A 1033 -3.71 29.09 -7.46
C PRO A 1033 -3.12 28.37 -6.23
N PRO A 1034 -2.44 27.23 -6.40
CA PRO A 1034 -1.80 26.50 -5.29
C PRO A 1034 -0.82 27.35 -4.46
N ASP A 1035 -0.15 28.32 -5.09
CA ASP A 1035 0.90 29.15 -4.49
C ASP A 1035 0.37 30.43 -3.81
N PHE A 1036 -0.94 30.50 -3.54
CA PHE A 1036 -1.56 31.72 -3.05
C PHE A 1036 -1.31 31.95 -1.54
N PRO A 1037 -0.72 33.08 -1.12
CA PRO A 1037 -0.39 33.32 0.27
C PRO A 1037 -1.64 33.37 1.16
N GLY A 1038 -1.78 32.38 2.02
CA GLY A 1038 -2.93 32.18 2.90
C GLY A 1038 -2.93 33.13 4.09
N SER A 1039 -3.42 34.36 3.91
CA SER A 1039 -3.84 35.19 5.04
C SER A 1039 -5.10 35.99 4.68
N GLY A 1040 -6.27 35.38 4.89
CA GLY A 1040 -7.58 35.99 4.69
C GLY A 1040 -8.71 34.97 4.93
N SER A 1041 -9.94 35.44 5.14
CA SER A 1041 -11.10 34.53 5.15
C SER A 1041 -11.38 34.02 3.72
N ALA A 1042 -11.85 32.79 3.59
CA ALA A 1042 -12.39 32.17 2.36
C ALA A 1042 -13.08 33.17 1.40
N ASP A 1043 -14.10 33.88 1.91
CA ASP A 1043 -14.87 34.87 1.15
C ASP A 1043 -14.04 36.06 0.62
N ALA A 1044 -12.98 36.46 1.33
CA ALA A 1044 -12.09 37.53 0.92
C ALA A 1044 -11.12 37.06 -0.17
N ALA A 1045 -10.62 35.84 -0.07
CA ALA A 1045 -9.82 35.24 -1.14
C ALA A 1045 -10.65 35.11 -2.42
N HIS A 1046 -11.89 34.62 -2.32
CA HIS A 1046 -12.81 34.52 -3.46
C HIS A 1046 -13.12 35.89 -4.09
N LEU A 1047 -13.42 36.91 -3.28
CA LEU A 1047 -13.58 38.29 -3.78
C LEU A 1047 -12.32 38.82 -4.47
N GLY A 1048 -11.13 38.51 -3.94
CA GLY A 1048 -9.86 38.82 -4.58
C GLY A 1048 -9.73 38.18 -5.97
N GLN A 1049 -10.18 36.93 -6.13
CA GLN A 1049 -10.20 36.23 -7.42
C GLN A 1049 -11.23 36.81 -8.40
N ILE A 1050 -12.40 37.22 -7.91
CA ILE A 1050 -13.40 37.95 -8.72
C ILE A 1050 -12.80 39.28 -9.21
N ILE A 1051 -12.15 40.06 -8.34
CA ILE A 1051 -11.49 41.32 -8.70
C ILE A 1051 -10.36 41.08 -9.71
N SER A 1052 -9.61 39.98 -9.55
CA SER A 1052 -8.51 39.60 -10.45
C SER A 1052 -8.98 39.40 -11.89
N LEU A 1053 -10.22 38.93 -12.08
CA LEU A 1053 -10.81 38.63 -13.38
C LEU A 1053 -11.66 39.77 -13.94
N LEU A 1054 -12.52 40.37 -13.11
CA LEU A 1054 -13.52 41.36 -13.52
C LEU A 1054 -13.08 42.81 -13.29
N GLY A 1055 -11.93 43.02 -12.64
CA GLY A 1055 -11.52 44.34 -12.16
C GLY A 1055 -12.26 44.78 -10.89
N PRO A 1056 -12.04 46.01 -10.40
CA PRO A 1056 -12.66 46.49 -9.17
C PRO A 1056 -14.19 46.60 -9.28
N PRO A 1057 -14.93 46.37 -8.18
CA PRO A 1057 -16.39 46.45 -8.17
C PRO A 1057 -16.91 47.89 -8.42
N PRO A 1058 -18.07 48.03 -9.07
CA PRO A 1058 -18.73 49.33 -9.21
C PRO A 1058 -19.16 49.93 -7.86
N PRO A 1059 -19.02 51.27 -7.65
CA PRO A 1059 -19.37 51.91 -6.37
C PRO A 1059 -20.83 51.74 -5.95
N ASP A 1060 -21.76 51.68 -6.90
CA ASP A 1060 -23.18 51.50 -6.61
C ASP A 1060 -23.49 50.09 -6.08
N LEU A 1061 -22.73 49.07 -6.49
CA LEU A 1061 -22.86 47.70 -5.98
C LEU A 1061 -22.35 47.62 -4.54
N LEU A 1062 -21.21 48.24 -4.26
CA LEU A 1062 -20.66 48.35 -2.90
C LEU A 1062 -21.65 49.04 -1.95
N GLY A 1063 -22.35 50.09 -2.43
CA GLY A 1063 -23.36 50.78 -1.64
C GLY A 1063 -24.61 49.95 -1.28
N ARG A 1064 -24.88 48.86 -2.01
CA ARG A 1064 -26.01 47.94 -1.76
C ARG A 1064 -25.65 46.76 -0.86
N GLY A 1065 -24.36 46.42 -0.77
CA GLY A 1065 -23.87 45.26 -0.03
C GLY A 1065 -23.83 45.47 1.49
N LYS A 1066 -24.45 44.57 2.25
CA LYS A 1066 -24.44 44.58 3.72
C LYS A 1066 -23.06 44.24 4.28
N GLU A 1067 -22.31 43.40 3.59
CA GLU A 1067 -20.97 42.95 3.99
C GLU A 1067 -19.85 43.79 3.38
N THR A 1068 -20.17 44.85 2.61
CA THR A 1068 -19.17 45.70 1.94
C THR A 1068 -18.10 46.21 2.89
N SER A 1069 -18.50 46.71 4.07
CA SER A 1069 -17.57 47.27 5.05
C SER A 1069 -16.60 46.24 5.64
N ARG A 1070 -16.88 44.94 5.49
CA ARG A 1070 -15.99 43.86 5.91
C ARG A 1070 -14.78 43.74 4.98
N TYR A 1071 -14.99 43.91 3.68
CA TYR A 1071 -14.00 43.63 2.64
C TYR A 1071 -13.41 44.89 1.98
N PHE A 1072 -14.14 46.01 2.01
CA PHE A 1072 -13.74 47.26 1.36
C PHE A 1072 -13.67 48.41 2.38
N ASP A 1073 -12.75 49.35 2.15
CA ASP A 1073 -12.62 50.57 2.95
C ASP A 1073 -13.63 51.66 2.55
N ALA A 1074 -13.58 52.81 3.23
CA ALA A 1074 -14.49 53.92 2.99
C ALA A 1074 -14.32 54.58 1.60
N GLN A 1075 -13.23 54.29 0.89
CA GLN A 1075 -12.93 54.74 -0.46
C GLN A 1075 -13.30 53.68 -1.51
N GLY A 1076 -13.90 52.55 -1.08
CA GLY A 1076 -14.27 51.44 -1.94
C GLY A 1076 -13.08 50.60 -2.42
N GLN A 1077 -11.92 50.72 -1.77
CA GLN A 1077 -10.75 49.90 -2.08
C GLN A 1077 -10.79 48.59 -1.30
N PHE A 1078 -10.35 47.51 -1.95
CA PHE A 1078 -10.31 46.19 -1.32
C PHE A 1078 -9.22 46.16 -0.22
N LYS A 1079 -9.58 45.69 0.97
CA LYS A 1079 -8.72 45.75 2.16
C LYS A 1079 -7.51 44.81 2.11
N LEU A 1080 -7.55 43.79 1.26
CA LEU A 1080 -6.51 42.76 1.12
C LEU A 1080 -5.97 42.73 -0.33
N PRO A 1081 -5.30 43.80 -0.80
CA PRO A 1081 -4.83 43.89 -2.18
C PRO A 1081 -3.84 42.78 -2.57
N GLU A 1082 -3.16 42.17 -1.60
CA GLU A 1082 -2.31 41.00 -1.78
C GLU A 1082 -3.06 39.77 -2.30
N LEU A 1083 -4.39 39.71 -2.10
CA LEU A 1083 -5.25 38.65 -2.64
C LEU A 1083 -5.77 38.96 -4.06
N VAL A 1084 -5.28 40.01 -4.72
CA VAL A 1084 -5.67 40.35 -6.09
C VAL A 1084 -4.53 40.03 -7.05
N GLY A 1085 -4.73 39.03 -7.91
CA GLY A 1085 -3.85 38.66 -9.01
C GLY A 1085 -4.27 39.29 -10.35
N LYS A 1086 -3.62 38.84 -11.43
CA LYS A 1086 -4.03 39.16 -12.82
C LYS A 1086 -4.63 37.91 -13.45
N LYS A 1087 -5.92 37.94 -13.77
CA LYS A 1087 -6.60 36.89 -14.54
C LYS A 1087 -7.22 37.50 -15.79
N ASP A 1088 -7.20 36.74 -16.88
CA ASP A 1088 -7.82 37.12 -18.15
C ASP A 1088 -8.31 35.84 -18.84
N LEU A 1089 -9.62 35.75 -19.10
CA LEU A 1089 -10.22 34.57 -19.72
C LEU A 1089 -9.60 34.26 -21.08
N VAL A 1090 -9.27 35.29 -21.87
CA VAL A 1090 -8.69 35.08 -23.21
C VAL A 1090 -7.30 34.46 -23.11
N SER A 1091 -6.47 34.94 -22.19
CA SER A 1091 -5.12 34.41 -21.96
C SER A 1091 -5.17 32.99 -21.40
N MET A 1092 -6.08 32.73 -20.45
CA MET A 1092 -6.28 31.39 -19.90
C MET A 1092 -6.78 30.39 -20.96
N ALA A 1093 -7.73 30.80 -21.81
CA ALA A 1093 -8.27 29.94 -22.87
C ALA A 1093 -7.22 29.52 -23.91
N LYS A 1094 -6.20 30.36 -24.17
CA LYS A 1094 -5.11 30.05 -25.12
C LYS A 1094 -4.21 28.90 -24.66
N GLU A 1095 -4.28 28.51 -23.40
CA GLU A 1095 -3.53 27.36 -22.87
C GLU A 1095 -4.11 26.02 -23.34
N ILE A 1096 -5.32 26.03 -23.95
CA ILE A 1096 -6.02 24.84 -24.43
C ILE A 1096 -6.19 24.91 -25.94
N GLU A 1097 -5.67 23.90 -26.65
CA GLU A 1097 -5.84 23.75 -28.09
C GLU A 1097 -7.17 23.02 -28.41
N ASP A 1098 -8.28 23.75 -28.55
CA ASP A 1098 -9.62 23.16 -28.81
C ASP A 1098 -10.44 23.87 -29.92
N GLY A 1099 -9.84 23.97 -31.11
CA GLY A 1099 -10.56 24.23 -32.38
C GLY A 1099 -11.28 25.59 -32.55
N ASP A 1100 -12.13 25.66 -33.59
CA ASP A 1100 -12.91 26.86 -33.95
C ASP A 1100 -14.08 27.11 -32.98
N GLY A 1101 -14.22 28.34 -32.48
CA GLY A 1101 -15.32 28.77 -31.59
C GLY A 1101 -14.90 29.21 -30.19
N MET A 1102 -13.60 29.21 -29.88
CA MET A 1102 -13.04 29.68 -28.61
C MET A 1102 -13.37 31.15 -28.30
N PRO A 1103 -13.23 32.11 -29.25
CA PRO A 1103 -13.55 33.51 -28.99
C PRO A 1103 -15.01 33.71 -28.58
N GLU A 1104 -15.93 33.01 -29.24
CA GLU A 1104 -17.36 33.06 -28.94
C GLU A 1104 -17.69 32.35 -27.62
N PHE A 1105 -16.96 31.29 -27.24
CA PHE A 1105 -17.10 30.68 -25.92
C PHE A 1105 -16.66 31.65 -24.80
N VAL A 1106 -15.51 32.29 -24.96
CA VAL A 1106 -15.03 33.29 -23.99
C VAL A 1106 -16.00 34.48 -23.90
N ASP A 1107 -16.56 34.94 -25.03
CA ASP A 1107 -17.59 35.98 -25.03
C ASP A 1107 -18.83 35.54 -24.24
N LEU A 1108 -19.31 34.31 -24.45
CA LEU A 1108 -20.44 33.74 -23.71
C LEU A 1108 -20.19 33.75 -22.20
N ILE A 1109 -19.04 33.24 -21.74
CA ILE A 1109 -18.68 33.19 -20.32
C ILE A 1109 -18.57 34.61 -19.75
N SER A 1110 -17.98 35.55 -20.50
CA SER A 1110 -17.88 36.94 -20.07
C SER A 1110 -19.24 37.63 -19.88
N ARG A 1111 -20.28 37.20 -20.61
CA ARG A 1111 -21.65 37.72 -20.43
C ARG A 1111 -22.33 37.14 -19.19
N MET A 1112 -21.94 35.94 -18.77
CA MET A 1112 -22.46 35.29 -17.55
C MET A 1112 -21.76 35.80 -16.28
N LEU A 1113 -20.48 36.18 -16.36
CA LEU A 1113 -19.68 36.63 -15.22
C LEU A 1113 -19.57 38.16 -15.17
N ARG A 1114 -20.49 38.82 -14.46
CA ARG A 1114 -20.51 40.29 -14.28
C ARG A 1114 -20.66 40.67 -12.82
N TRP A 1115 -20.11 41.83 -12.46
CA TRP A 1115 -20.27 42.44 -11.13
C TRP A 1115 -21.73 42.76 -10.81
N ARG A 1116 -22.43 43.42 -11.75
CA ARG A 1116 -23.82 43.81 -11.55
C ARG A 1116 -24.75 42.67 -11.98
N PRO A 1117 -25.67 42.23 -11.11
CA PRO A 1117 -26.70 41.25 -11.46
C PRO A 1117 -27.52 41.66 -12.69
N GLU A 1118 -27.78 42.97 -12.84
CA GLU A 1118 -28.62 43.52 -13.91
C GLU A 1118 -27.92 43.57 -15.27
N ASP A 1119 -26.58 43.54 -15.25
CA ASP A 1119 -25.76 43.48 -16.47
C ASP A 1119 -25.58 42.02 -16.94
N GLN A 1120 -25.98 41.03 -16.13
CA GLN A 1120 -25.96 39.63 -16.54
C GLN A 1120 -27.11 39.33 -17.49
N ILE A 1121 -26.77 38.66 -18.58
CA ILE A 1121 -27.72 38.27 -19.62
C ILE A 1121 -28.65 37.16 -19.12
N THR A 1122 -29.92 37.18 -19.53
CA THR A 1122 -30.89 36.17 -19.10
C THR A 1122 -30.65 34.82 -19.78
N ALA A 1123 -31.18 33.73 -19.22
CA ALA A 1123 -31.14 32.42 -19.86
C ALA A 1123 -31.76 32.43 -21.28
N GLU A 1124 -32.82 33.23 -21.48
CA GLU A 1124 -33.50 33.36 -22.77
C GLU A 1124 -32.63 34.06 -23.81
N ASP A 1125 -32.00 35.17 -23.44
CA ASP A 1125 -31.13 35.92 -24.34
C ASP A 1125 -29.85 35.12 -24.66
N LEU A 1126 -29.33 34.35 -23.69
CA LEU A 1126 -28.17 33.47 -23.87
C LEU A 1126 -28.39 32.38 -24.91
N LEU A 1127 -29.61 31.86 -25.05
CA LEU A 1127 -29.94 30.86 -26.08
C LEU A 1127 -29.79 31.39 -27.50
N SER A 1128 -29.79 32.71 -27.69
CA SER A 1128 -29.57 33.36 -28.98
C SER A 1128 -28.08 33.67 -29.25
N HIS A 1129 -27.17 33.29 -28.36
CA HIS A 1129 -25.75 33.59 -28.50
C HIS A 1129 -25.12 32.81 -29.66
N PRO A 1130 -24.27 33.43 -30.51
CA PRO A 1130 -23.69 32.78 -31.71
C PRO A 1130 -22.85 31.54 -31.44
N TRP A 1131 -22.35 31.36 -30.21
CA TRP A 1131 -21.64 30.14 -29.83
C TRP A 1131 -22.57 28.94 -29.77
N LEU A 1132 -23.84 29.09 -29.40
CA LEU A 1132 -24.79 27.98 -29.29
C LEU A 1132 -25.34 27.62 -30.69
N PRO A 1133 -25.69 26.33 -30.90
CA PRO A 1133 -26.13 25.82 -32.20
C PRO A 1133 -27.60 26.11 -32.51
#